data_AF-A0A935JRZ6-F1
#
_entry.id   AF-A0A935JRZ6-F1
#
_cell.length_a   1.000
_cell.length_b   1.000
_cell.length_c   1.000
_cell.angle_alpha   90.00
_cell.angle_beta   90.00
_cell.angle_gamma   90.00
#
_symmetry.space_group_name_H-M   'P 1'
#
loop_
_entity.id
_entity.type
_entity.pdbx_description
1 polymer ?
#
loop_
_entity_poly.entity_id
_entity_poly.type
_entity_poly.pdbx_seq_one_letter_code
_entity_poly.pdbx_strand_id
1 'polypeptide(L)'
;MMSRIVSACAALGLLLLIAMGSAQERKDEPTPKRLGAGDHTRTIKVGDVERRYTVHIPKGYDDKNGVPVIVVFHGGGGNPSSMARLAGMNVKSEEAGFIVVYPYGSGLDPDRGLTFNGGGCCGYAMQKKIDDVGFTRAVLDDLAKVANVDTNRVFATGLSNGGIMAHYVASELSDRIAAIAPVGGPLMMETPRNKRPVSVMHFHGTADEFAPFKGGFGKGFLGRNGITKFRSVDHTIQTWVKENRCTNEPEITALPDKADDGMKCTRKTWSGCRDGSEVVLIEIENGGHTWPGNEPTVAMLGKSTKDISANDLMWEFFQKHPMKSVAAPMPASDIAPGKLKELPDSDATRDAAGTGQMFEAIHVPGLTDFREGLNGFALGDFDKNGYLDILTVTTEPFALDATWGDETGGVKRTRNPKDKLRLLLNFGGFRLKSQAVTLTGSAATPDDLSQGWRGGQVPALADFNGDGFLDIFITRQAPMSNGKIREGSKPIGCSLFLSDGGFDRFRDVSVEYGALNELAYNRQVSLGDVNRDGFIDIALGADNVVNAFEGLPKSALFVFQPKDGKFVGGKFADISGTDLIPDFGGFYHDSAKDKAGPNLALRDIDNDGDLDLIQSTHVLLVFSQPPTLPYSPAEYRHGIFNWQNLLAETGRLQFEKVTGNGFASEARLRYNREAERLVPMTESRAPGLPYLVFGDVNNDGLLDALAVGGGDPFNRPATEDVGARFWYNRGGFRFEEATAKSGLGPLNQSYREWFAFLDAAPSAAVKTFNPAARKIRSQPGLTPKNPLDNRPSYSDAVFGDFNNDGWLDVVAFDRLESQAIETRSFLFLNRGDGTFEPQPTTISGLNGTGICGAATDLNNDGLLDLIVAADPDNTGKASDPRRYESMVFMNAGLHGARENHWLRLRFSGITHARLLGARIDVFEPGTKKRLGTRGIYSNQSYKSGSSLEAHFGLGKARRVDVSVHLLGGENFTVKNVQGDRYLDLNVAERDVREVAVIKVENGADTKNSIKR
;
A
#
# COMPACT_ATOMS: atom_id res chain seq x y z
N MET A 1 75.45 -8.20 -25.84
CA MET A 1 75.72 -7.16 -26.86
C MET A 1 74.42 -6.40 -27.08
N MET A 2 74.18 -5.31 -26.36
CA MET A 2 74.57 -3.94 -26.75
C MET A 2 74.05 -3.54 -28.13
N SER A 3 73.11 -2.59 -28.12
CA SER A 3 73.06 -1.36 -28.93
C SER A 3 71.76 -1.19 -29.74
N ARG A 4 71.02 -0.06 -29.74
CA ARG A 4 71.06 1.25 -29.04
C ARG A 4 69.71 1.96 -29.37
N ILE A 5 69.02 2.58 -28.39
CA ILE A 5 68.84 4.05 -28.13
C ILE A 5 68.11 4.79 -29.28
N VAL A 6 66.90 5.38 -29.12
CA VAL A 6 66.56 6.75 -28.63
C VAL A 6 65.00 6.79 -28.62
N SER A 7 64.23 6.96 -27.53
CA SER A 7 63.99 8.16 -26.71
C SER A 7 63.23 7.76 -25.44
N ALA A 8 63.89 7.78 -24.28
CA ALA A 8 63.28 7.66 -22.96
C ALA A 8 64.21 8.37 -21.95
N CYS A 9 63.96 9.65 -21.63
CA CYS A 9 64.63 10.36 -20.52
C CYS A 9 64.02 11.75 -20.15
N ALA A 10 62.69 11.93 -20.20
CA ALA A 10 62.06 13.16 -19.67
C ALA A 10 60.72 12.96 -18.93
N ALA A 11 60.45 11.75 -18.42
CA ALA A 11 59.22 11.47 -17.65
C ALA A 11 59.45 10.54 -16.45
N LEU A 12 60.65 10.54 -15.87
CA LEU A 12 60.99 9.84 -14.63
C LEU A 12 61.62 10.84 -13.63
N GLY A 13 60.82 11.84 -13.25
CA GLY A 13 61.21 12.86 -12.27
C GLY A 13 60.05 13.54 -11.55
N LEU A 14 58.80 13.19 -11.85
CA LEU A 14 57.60 13.81 -11.27
C LEU A 14 56.52 12.79 -10.89
N LEU A 15 56.92 11.60 -10.47
CA LEU A 15 56.00 10.52 -10.05
C LEU A 15 56.52 9.71 -8.85
N LEU A 16 57.42 10.31 -8.06
CA LEU A 16 57.97 9.68 -6.85
C LEU A 16 57.92 10.60 -5.60
N LEU A 17 57.00 11.57 -5.58
CA LEU A 17 56.77 12.48 -4.45
C LEU A 17 55.29 12.67 -4.06
N ILE A 18 54.40 11.73 -4.43
CA ILE A 18 53.04 11.62 -3.86
C ILE A 18 52.74 10.16 -3.51
N ALA A 19 53.70 9.48 -2.88
CA ALA A 19 53.53 8.14 -2.31
C ALA A 19 54.01 8.08 -0.83
N MET A 20 53.93 9.23 -0.14
CA MET A 20 54.02 9.34 1.31
C MET A 20 53.10 10.49 1.76
N GLY A 21 51.79 10.27 1.62
CA GLY A 21 50.74 11.11 2.19
C GLY A 21 49.78 10.19 2.91
N SER A 22 49.96 10.10 4.23
CA SER A 22 49.12 9.47 5.26
C SER A 22 47.91 8.67 4.78
N ALA A 23 47.88 7.39 5.19
CA ALA A 23 46.62 6.74 5.55
C ALA A 23 45.85 7.70 6.48
N GLN A 24 44.95 8.47 5.90
CA GLN A 24 43.96 9.18 6.68
C GLN A 24 42.93 8.10 6.97
N GLU A 25 43.08 7.48 8.14
CA GLU A 25 41.97 6.85 8.84
C GLU A 25 40.74 7.69 8.53
N ARG A 26 39.69 7.06 7.97
CA ARG A 26 38.36 7.62 8.15
C ARG A 26 38.24 7.75 9.65
N LYS A 27 38.39 8.97 10.16
CA LYS A 27 37.88 9.29 11.48
C LYS A 27 36.41 8.99 11.34
N ASP A 28 35.98 7.88 11.92
CA ASP A 28 34.62 7.74 12.38
C ASP A 28 34.26 9.11 12.98
N GLU A 29 33.32 9.83 12.35
CA GLU A 29 32.74 10.96 13.06
C GLU A 29 32.29 10.38 14.39
N PRO A 30 32.82 10.87 15.52
CA PRO A 30 32.49 10.28 16.80
C PRO A 30 30.98 10.32 16.93
N THR A 31 30.37 9.14 17.10
CA THR A 31 28.94 9.04 17.40
C THR A 31 28.65 10.08 18.46
N PRO A 32 27.70 11.02 18.23
CA PRO A 32 27.51 12.16 19.12
C PRO A 32 27.43 11.66 20.55
N LYS A 33 28.37 12.10 21.40
CA LYS A 33 28.42 11.64 22.79
C LYS A 33 27.07 11.97 23.41
N ARG A 34 26.36 10.92 23.87
CA ARG A 34 25.08 11.05 24.58
C ARG A 34 25.24 12.07 25.71
N LEU A 35 24.22 12.91 25.92
CA LEU A 35 24.22 13.83 27.05
C LEU A 35 24.09 13.05 28.36
N GLY A 36 24.96 13.35 29.33
CA GLY A 36 24.82 12.85 30.69
C GLY A 36 23.75 13.62 31.47
N ALA A 37 23.46 13.20 32.70
CA ALA A 37 22.55 13.92 33.60
C ALA A 37 22.98 15.39 33.80
N GLY A 38 22.00 16.29 33.94
CA GLY A 38 22.20 17.73 34.15
C GLY A 38 21.69 18.61 33.01
N ASP A 39 21.99 19.91 33.11
CA ASP A 39 21.59 20.92 32.13
C ASP A 39 22.68 21.11 31.06
N HIS A 40 22.28 21.10 29.79
CA HIS A 40 23.17 21.29 28.63
C HIS A 40 22.59 22.34 27.69
N THR A 41 23.38 23.33 27.30
CA THR A 41 23.01 24.26 26.23
C THR A 41 23.60 23.82 24.92
N ARG A 42 22.77 23.78 23.88
CA ARG A 42 23.15 23.36 22.52
C ARG A 42 22.81 24.45 21.52
N THR A 43 23.63 24.55 20.48
CA THR A 43 23.46 25.46 19.36
C THR A 43 23.24 24.63 18.10
N ILE A 44 22.21 24.97 17.34
CA ILE A 44 21.83 24.30 16.09
C ILE A 44 21.59 25.34 15.00
N LYS A 45 21.77 24.95 13.74
CA LYS A 45 21.48 25.80 12.59
C LYS A 45 20.03 25.59 12.11
N VAL A 46 19.28 26.67 11.93
CA VAL A 46 17.92 26.65 11.33
C VAL A 46 17.95 27.57 10.12
N GLY A 47 17.98 26.98 8.93
CA GLY A 47 18.32 27.71 7.70
C GLY A 47 19.74 28.29 7.78
N ASP A 48 19.86 29.61 7.77
CA ASP A 48 21.14 30.33 7.89
C ASP A 48 21.39 30.96 9.27
N VAL A 49 20.53 30.69 10.25
CA VAL A 49 20.61 31.30 11.57
C VAL A 49 20.99 30.26 12.63
N GLU A 50 21.93 30.61 13.51
CA GLU A 50 22.20 29.84 14.71
C GLU A 50 21.13 30.08 15.78
N ARG A 51 20.54 29.00 16.28
CA ARG A 51 19.53 29.01 17.35
C ARG A 51 20.00 28.13 18.49
N ARG A 52 19.56 28.44 19.71
CA ARG A 52 19.99 27.73 20.92
C ARG A 52 18.83 27.16 21.70
N TYR A 53 19.07 26.05 22.38
CA TYR A 53 18.14 25.49 23.36
C TYR A 53 18.91 24.92 24.56
N THR A 54 18.27 24.87 25.71
CA THR A 54 18.79 24.17 26.90
C THR A 54 17.99 22.89 27.10
N VAL A 55 18.66 21.79 27.41
CA VAL A 55 18.04 20.51 27.74
C VAL A 55 18.47 20.07 29.13
N HIS A 56 17.51 19.61 29.93
CA HIS A 56 17.73 19.00 31.23
C HIS A 56 17.52 17.48 31.11
N ILE A 57 18.57 16.71 31.42
CA ILE A 57 18.53 15.25 31.50
C ILE A 57 18.46 14.84 32.98
N PRO A 58 17.39 14.16 33.45
CA PRO A 58 17.25 13.78 34.86
C PRO A 58 18.33 12.79 35.29
N LYS A 59 18.65 12.72 36.58
CA LYS A 59 19.66 11.79 37.12
C LYS A 59 19.29 10.32 36.92
N GLY A 60 17.98 10.02 36.92
CA GLY A 60 17.43 8.68 36.67
C GLY A 60 17.34 8.31 35.19
N TYR A 61 17.92 9.11 34.28
CA TYR A 61 17.92 8.84 32.86
C TYR A 61 18.56 7.49 32.53
N ASP A 62 17.75 6.55 32.02
CA ASP A 62 18.16 5.26 31.49
C ASP A 62 18.23 5.33 29.97
N ASP A 63 19.42 5.20 29.40
CA ASP A 63 19.64 5.27 27.96
C ASP A 63 19.19 4.01 27.20
N LYS A 64 18.73 2.97 27.91
CA LYS A 64 18.24 1.73 27.32
C LYS A 64 16.81 1.82 26.80
N ASN A 65 16.00 2.70 27.37
CA ASN A 65 14.58 2.85 27.02
C ASN A 65 14.31 4.25 26.46
N GLY A 66 13.39 4.37 25.50
CA GLY A 66 12.97 5.68 25.00
C GLY A 66 12.36 6.51 26.13
N VAL A 67 12.87 7.74 26.32
CA VAL A 67 12.43 8.64 27.40
C VAL A 67 11.50 9.73 26.87
N PRO A 68 10.36 10.02 27.52
CA PRO A 68 9.48 11.12 27.15
C PRO A 68 10.18 12.47 27.14
N VAL A 69 9.74 13.37 26.26
CA VAL A 69 10.28 14.73 26.14
C VAL A 69 9.16 15.73 26.36
N ILE A 70 9.42 16.76 27.17
CA ILE A 70 8.53 17.92 27.30
C ILE A 70 9.28 19.18 26.84
N VAL A 71 8.78 19.80 25.76
CA VAL A 71 9.25 21.11 25.30
C VAL A 71 8.51 22.20 26.07
N VAL A 72 9.26 23.05 26.78
CA VAL A 72 8.73 24.10 27.66
C VAL A 72 9.12 25.48 27.12
N PHE A 73 8.15 26.16 26.52
CA PHE A 73 8.35 27.49 25.94
C PHE A 73 8.18 28.59 26.99
N HIS A 74 9.12 29.55 27.00
CA HIS A 74 9.07 30.70 27.88
C HIS A 74 8.03 31.75 27.44
N GLY A 75 7.54 32.55 28.40
CA GLY A 75 6.67 33.69 28.13
C GLY A 75 7.37 34.85 27.40
N GLY A 76 6.58 35.78 26.86
CA GLY A 76 7.11 36.91 26.09
C GLY A 76 7.97 37.82 26.95
N GLY A 77 9.19 38.12 26.49
CA GLY A 77 10.19 38.87 27.23
C GLY A 77 11.11 38.01 28.11
N GLY A 78 10.83 36.71 28.24
CA GLY A 78 11.59 35.76 29.06
C GLY A 78 12.78 35.13 28.34
N ASN A 79 13.30 34.05 28.93
CA ASN A 79 14.32 33.15 28.39
C ASN A 79 14.26 31.76 29.07
N PRO A 80 14.97 30.73 28.56
CA PRO A 80 15.00 29.39 29.14
C PRO A 80 15.25 29.32 30.65
N SER A 81 16.26 30.02 31.16
CA SER A 81 16.60 29.98 32.59
C SER A 81 15.49 30.55 33.48
N SER A 82 14.82 31.62 33.03
CA SER A 82 13.67 32.18 33.76
C SER A 82 12.48 31.20 33.75
N MET A 83 12.25 30.50 32.64
CA MET A 83 11.13 29.56 32.51
C MET A 83 11.36 28.29 33.32
N ALA A 84 12.59 27.77 33.35
CA ALA A 84 12.95 26.62 34.18
C ALA A 84 12.68 26.89 35.67
N ARG A 85 13.03 28.09 36.16
CA ARG A 85 12.73 28.51 37.54
C ARG A 85 11.23 28.70 37.79
N LEU A 86 10.51 29.29 36.83
CA LEU A 86 9.10 29.61 36.98
C LEU A 86 8.20 28.35 36.96
N ALA A 87 8.44 27.44 36.02
CA ALA A 87 7.66 26.20 35.91
C ALA A 87 8.12 25.12 36.90
N GLY A 88 9.37 25.13 37.35
CA GLY A 88 9.91 24.06 38.20
C GLY A 88 9.91 22.68 37.52
N MET A 89 9.82 22.63 36.19
CA MET A 89 9.66 21.37 35.44
C MET A 89 10.88 20.45 35.56
N ASN A 90 12.08 20.99 35.81
CA ASN A 90 13.27 20.16 36.12
C ASN A 90 13.06 19.32 37.38
N VAL A 91 12.43 19.87 38.43
CA VAL A 91 12.13 19.11 39.65
C VAL A 91 11.19 17.95 39.33
N LYS A 92 10.13 18.23 38.54
CA LYS A 92 9.21 17.18 38.11
C LYS A 92 9.87 16.13 37.23
N SER A 93 10.78 16.55 36.35
CA SER A 93 11.60 15.67 35.51
C SER A 93 12.47 14.74 36.34
N GLU A 94 13.10 15.22 37.42
CA GLU A 94 13.89 14.37 38.33
C GLU A 94 13.04 13.32 39.05
N GLU A 95 11.77 13.65 39.37
CA GLU A 95 10.83 12.72 39.99
C GLU A 95 10.25 11.68 39.01
N ALA A 96 9.91 12.13 37.79
CA ALA A 96 9.12 11.36 36.83
C ALA A 96 9.94 10.76 35.67
N GLY A 97 11.21 11.15 35.52
CA GLY A 97 12.15 10.58 34.57
C GLY A 97 11.94 10.96 33.11
N PHE A 98 11.43 12.15 32.80
CA PHE A 98 11.33 12.67 31.42
C PHE A 98 12.39 13.74 31.12
N ILE A 99 12.72 13.97 29.85
CA ILE A 99 13.65 15.03 29.42
C ILE A 99 12.90 16.36 29.28
N VAL A 100 13.51 17.47 29.73
CA VAL A 100 12.94 18.82 29.55
C VAL A 100 13.76 19.63 28.57
N VAL A 101 13.09 20.28 27.62
CA VAL A 101 13.73 21.11 26.60
C VAL A 101 13.20 22.54 26.71
N TYR A 102 14.10 23.52 26.77
CA TYR A 102 13.80 24.94 26.83
C TYR A 102 14.43 25.68 25.63
N PRO A 103 13.65 25.90 24.56
CA PRO A 103 14.12 26.67 23.40
C PRO A 103 14.35 28.16 23.73
N TYR A 104 15.37 28.79 23.13
CA TYR A 104 15.50 30.25 23.14
C TYR A 104 14.59 30.87 22.08
N GLY A 105 13.74 31.82 22.48
CA GLY A 105 13.03 32.69 21.54
C GLY A 105 13.96 33.68 20.81
N SER A 106 13.37 34.63 20.09
CA SER A 106 14.09 35.66 19.34
C SER A 106 13.77 37.08 19.84
N GLY A 107 14.78 37.95 19.81
CA GLY A 107 14.69 39.35 20.25
C GLY A 107 15.85 40.19 19.71
N LEU A 108 15.87 41.47 20.07
CA LEU A 108 16.98 42.38 19.73
C LEU A 108 18.27 42.03 20.48
N ASP A 109 18.13 41.48 21.69
CA ASP A 109 19.20 40.91 22.50
C ASP A 109 19.08 39.38 22.43
N PRO A 110 20.19 38.63 22.25
CA PRO A 110 20.16 37.18 22.07
C PRO A 110 19.83 36.38 23.34
N ASP A 111 19.82 37.01 24.52
CA ASP A 111 19.56 36.37 25.82
C ASP A 111 18.44 37.02 26.64
N ARG A 112 17.96 38.19 26.23
CA ARG A 112 16.97 39.00 26.97
C ARG A 112 15.83 39.47 26.09
N GLY A 113 14.63 39.53 26.67
CA GLY A 113 13.47 40.09 25.97
C GLY A 113 13.00 39.22 24.80
N LEU A 114 13.19 37.90 24.88
CA LEU A 114 12.93 36.97 23.77
C LEU A 114 11.44 36.69 23.61
N THR A 115 11.01 36.40 22.39
CA THR A 115 9.62 36.08 22.04
C THR A 115 9.57 34.91 21.05
N PHE A 116 8.43 34.25 20.95
CA PHE A 116 8.12 33.22 19.94
C PHE A 116 7.04 33.72 18.98
N ASN A 117 7.15 33.26 17.73
CA ASN A 117 6.12 33.44 16.71
C ASN A 117 5.07 32.31 16.81
N GLY A 118 3.98 32.55 17.55
CA GLY A 118 2.81 31.68 17.65
C GLY A 118 1.71 32.01 16.63
N GLY A 119 2.09 32.44 15.42
CA GLY A 119 1.19 32.79 14.32
C GLY A 119 0.61 34.20 14.42
N GLY A 120 -0.25 34.46 15.41
CA GLY A 120 -0.91 35.76 15.63
C GLY A 120 -0.29 36.61 16.75
N CYS A 121 0.73 36.09 17.43
CA CYS A 121 1.37 36.71 18.59
C CYS A 121 2.76 36.07 18.82
N CYS A 122 3.77 36.70 19.41
CA CYS A 122 3.79 38.06 19.95
C CYS A 122 5.14 38.74 19.64
N GLY A 123 5.14 40.07 19.63
CA GLY A 123 6.39 40.85 19.69
C GLY A 123 7.34 40.63 18.51
N TYR A 124 8.64 40.61 18.81
CA TYR A 124 9.71 40.62 17.80
C TYR A 124 9.61 39.42 16.85
N ALA A 125 9.46 38.21 17.39
CA ALA A 125 9.48 36.99 16.59
C ALA A 125 8.31 36.94 15.59
N MET A 126 7.10 37.29 16.02
CA MET A 126 5.95 37.40 15.11
C MET A 126 6.13 38.54 14.10
N GLN A 127 6.59 39.73 14.51
CA GLN A 127 6.80 40.87 13.60
C GLN A 127 7.85 40.58 12.52
N LYS A 128 8.89 39.83 12.86
CA LYS A 128 9.95 39.41 11.95
C LYS A 128 9.67 38.09 11.24
N LYS A 129 8.50 37.48 11.47
CA LYS A 129 8.10 36.19 10.91
C LYS A 129 9.16 35.11 11.14
N ILE A 130 9.72 35.06 12.35
CA ILE A 130 10.70 34.05 12.73
C ILE A 130 10.05 32.67 12.67
N ASP A 131 10.76 31.72 12.09
CA ASP A 131 10.32 30.32 11.99
C ASP A 131 10.63 29.55 13.27
N ASP A 132 9.82 29.77 14.31
CA ASP A 132 9.95 29.04 15.58
C ASP A 132 9.37 27.61 15.52
N VAL A 133 8.53 27.31 14.53
CA VAL A 133 8.01 25.97 14.26
C VAL A 133 9.12 25.09 13.67
N GLY A 134 9.79 25.56 12.61
CA GLY A 134 10.95 24.89 12.04
C GLY A 134 12.11 24.78 13.03
N PHE A 135 12.32 25.79 13.87
CA PHE A 135 13.27 25.68 14.97
C PHE A 135 12.90 24.58 15.98
N THR A 136 11.64 24.48 16.39
CA THR A 136 11.19 23.41 17.31
C THR A 136 11.41 22.04 16.69
N ARG A 137 11.11 21.86 15.40
CA ARG A 137 11.39 20.61 14.66
C ARG A 137 12.89 20.27 14.71
N ALA A 138 13.75 21.23 14.40
CA ALA A 138 15.20 21.05 14.43
C ALA A 138 15.75 20.72 15.83
N VAL A 139 15.16 21.27 16.89
CA VAL A 139 15.51 20.92 18.28
C VAL A 139 15.20 19.46 18.59
N LEU A 140 14.02 18.97 18.17
CA LEU A 140 13.65 17.57 18.38
C LEU A 140 14.56 16.62 17.60
N ASP A 141 14.96 17.00 16.39
CA ASP A 141 15.87 16.21 15.55
C ASP A 141 17.30 16.17 16.11
N ASP A 142 17.81 17.29 16.64
CA ASP A 142 19.11 17.32 17.32
C ASP A 142 19.07 16.54 18.64
N LEU A 143 17.99 16.66 19.41
CA LEU A 143 17.83 15.94 20.67
C LEU A 143 17.85 14.43 20.49
N ALA A 144 17.18 13.89 19.46
CA ALA A 144 17.16 12.45 19.17
C ALA A 144 18.57 11.88 18.86
N LYS A 145 19.49 12.72 18.39
CA LYS A 145 20.89 12.31 18.15
C LYS A 145 21.70 12.20 19.44
N VAL A 146 21.34 12.95 20.47
CA VAL A 146 22.14 13.09 21.70
C VAL A 146 21.46 12.51 22.94
N ALA A 147 20.22 12.04 22.83
CA ALA A 147 19.47 11.32 23.87
C ALA A 147 18.53 10.26 23.24
N ASN A 148 18.32 9.14 23.93
CA ASN A 148 17.34 8.12 23.58
C ASN A 148 15.93 8.62 23.95
N VAL A 149 15.27 9.28 23.00
CA VAL A 149 13.94 9.87 23.17
C VAL A 149 12.86 8.90 22.70
N ASP A 150 11.75 8.84 23.42
CA ASP A 150 10.54 8.21 22.91
C ASP A 150 9.80 9.21 22.02
N THR A 151 9.86 8.99 20.71
CA THR A 151 9.26 9.87 19.71
C THR A 151 7.73 9.91 19.76
N ASN A 152 7.09 8.91 20.37
CA ASN A 152 5.65 8.89 20.59
C ASN A 152 5.26 9.62 21.88
N ARG A 153 6.21 9.94 22.76
CA ARG A 153 5.97 10.66 24.02
C ARG A 153 6.69 12.00 24.05
N VAL A 154 6.51 12.79 22.99
CA VAL A 154 6.96 14.18 22.91
C VAL A 154 5.78 15.12 23.11
N PHE A 155 5.86 15.98 24.13
CA PHE A 155 4.81 16.88 24.58
C PHE A 155 5.28 18.33 24.55
N ALA A 156 4.35 19.28 24.55
CA ALA A 156 4.70 20.70 24.64
C ALA A 156 3.83 21.48 25.62
N THR A 157 4.45 22.45 26.30
CA THR A 157 3.79 23.37 27.22
C THR A 157 4.51 24.73 27.23
N GLY A 158 3.96 25.72 27.92
CA GLY A 158 4.57 27.02 28.10
C GLY A 158 3.59 28.01 28.71
N LEU A 159 4.13 29.12 29.21
CA LEU A 159 3.35 30.23 29.78
C LEU A 159 3.16 31.35 28.76
N SER A 160 1.97 31.95 28.68
CA SER A 160 1.73 33.18 27.91
C SER A 160 2.07 32.99 26.42
N ASN A 161 2.99 33.79 25.85
CA ASN A 161 3.55 33.58 24.51
C ASN A 161 4.06 32.15 24.27
N GLY A 162 4.61 31.48 25.29
CA GLY A 162 5.00 30.08 25.20
C GLY A 162 3.80 29.12 25.17
N GLY A 163 2.70 29.44 25.85
CA GLY A 163 1.45 28.69 25.75
C GLY A 163 0.79 28.85 24.37
N ILE A 164 0.86 30.06 23.80
CA ILE A 164 0.45 30.33 22.41
C ILE A 164 1.31 29.51 21.44
N MET A 165 2.62 29.44 21.69
CA MET A 165 3.55 28.63 20.88
C MET A 165 3.24 27.13 20.99
N ALA A 166 2.88 26.63 22.19
CA ALA A 166 2.46 25.25 22.38
C ALA A 166 1.23 24.90 21.53
N HIS A 167 0.22 25.78 21.47
CA HIS A 167 -0.90 25.63 20.53
C HIS A 167 -0.42 25.62 19.07
N TYR A 168 0.49 26.52 18.70
CA TYR A 168 0.96 26.64 17.33
C TYR A 168 1.76 25.41 16.87
N VAL A 169 2.61 24.83 17.72
CA VAL A 169 3.30 23.58 17.40
C VAL A 169 2.37 22.37 17.44
N ALA A 170 1.29 22.36 18.22
CA ALA A 170 0.28 21.32 18.10
C ALA A 170 -0.42 21.36 16.74
N SER A 171 -0.68 22.56 16.21
CA SER A 171 -1.19 22.73 14.84
C SER A 171 -0.18 22.25 13.80
N GLU A 172 1.02 22.80 13.81
CA GLU A 172 1.97 22.64 12.70
C GLU A 172 2.85 21.39 12.81
N LEU A 173 3.05 20.86 14.02
CA LEU A 173 3.88 19.71 14.35
C LEU A 173 3.07 18.61 15.04
N SER A 174 1.78 18.45 14.72
CA SER A 174 0.95 17.34 15.23
C SER A 174 1.51 15.95 14.88
N ASP A 175 2.42 15.87 13.90
CA ASP A 175 3.22 14.69 13.56
C ASP A 175 4.34 14.37 14.58
N ARG A 176 4.71 15.33 15.42
CA ARG A 176 5.80 15.21 16.40
C ARG A 176 5.38 15.51 17.83
N ILE A 177 4.24 16.18 18.07
CA ILE A 177 3.76 16.58 19.39
C ILE A 177 2.52 15.78 19.79
N ALA A 178 2.68 14.79 20.66
CA ALA A 178 1.65 13.85 21.13
C ALA A 178 0.44 14.58 21.74
N ALA A 179 0.70 15.46 22.70
CA ALA A 179 -0.26 16.26 23.42
C ALA A 179 0.36 17.57 23.91
N ILE A 180 -0.47 18.57 24.20
CA ILE A 180 -0.02 19.87 24.72
C ILE A 180 -0.72 20.25 26.02
N ALA A 181 -0.04 21.04 26.85
CA ALA A 181 -0.64 21.61 28.04
C ALA A 181 -0.34 23.11 28.26
N PRO A 182 -0.94 24.04 27.48
CA PRO A 182 -0.64 25.47 27.57
C PRO A 182 -1.13 26.13 28.87
N VAL A 183 -0.38 27.11 29.39
CA VAL A 183 -0.73 27.89 30.59
C VAL A 183 -0.86 29.37 30.22
N GLY A 184 -1.99 29.99 30.53
CA GLY A 184 -2.18 31.45 30.37
C GLY A 184 -1.96 31.97 28.95
N GLY A 185 -2.05 31.11 27.93
CA GLY A 185 -1.72 31.45 26.54
C GLY A 185 -2.77 30.88 25.58
N PRO A 186 -3.76 31.68 25.13
CA PRO A 186 -4.83 31.19 24.28
C PRO A 186 -4.33 30.90 22.86
N LEU A 187 -5.13 30.21 22.06
CA LEU A 187 -4.82 29.99 20.65
C LEU A 187 -4.92 31.33 19.90
N MET A 188 -3.89 31.68 19.12
CA MET A 188 -3.82 32.95 18.37
C MET A 188 -3.75 32.81 16.85
N MET A 189 -3.66 31.59 16.33
CA MET A 189 -3.81 31.29 14.91
C MET A 189 -5.29 31.33 14.47
N GLU A 190 -5.56 31.45 13.17
CA GLU A 190 -6.94 31.51 12.66
C GLU A 190 -7.63 30.14 12.65
N THR A 191 -6.92 29.10 12.25
CA THR A 191 -7.43 27.73 12.18
C THR A 191 -6.25 26.77 12.39
N PRO A 192 -6.32 25.83 13.35
CA PRO A 192 -5.35 24.75 13.45
C PRO A 192 -5.24 23.95 12.15
N ARG A 193 -4.03 23.57 11.78
CA ARG A 193 -3.69 22.74 10.62
C ARG A 193 -3.14 21.39 11.07
N ASN A 194 -3.64 20.88 12.19
CA ASN A 194 -3.19 19.62 12.75
C ASN A 194 -3.61 18.45 11.86
N LYS A 195 -2.62 17.60 11.55
CA LYS A 195 -2.73 16.41 10.70
C LYS A 195 -3.44 15.24 11.40
N ARG A 196 -3.47 15.26 12.74
CA ARG A 196 -4.24 14.35 13.60
C ARG A 196 -4.83 15.11 14.79
N PRO A 197 -5.84 14.57 15.49
CA PRO A 197 -6.26 15.11 16.77
C PRO A 197 -5.08 15.17 17.76
N VAL A 198 -4.96 16.28 18.49
CA VAL A 198 -3.93 16.47 19.52
C VAL A 198 -4.63 16.67 20.84
N SER A 199 -4.34 15.85 21.85
CA SER A 199 -4.93 16.03 23.18
C SER A 199 -4.43 17.36 23.79
N VAL A 200 -5.34 18.17 24.32
CA VAL A 200 -5.05 19.52 24.84
C VAL A 200 -5.51 19.65 26.29
N MET A 201 -4.61 20.04 27.19
CA MET A 201 -4.94 20.46 28.56
C MET A 201 -4.58 21.93 28.80
N HIS A 202 -5.57 22.81 28.85
CA HIS A 202 -5.35 24.24 28.99
C HIS A 202 -5.54 24.71 30.43
N PHE A 203 -4.62 25.51 30.97
CA PHE A 203 -4.75 26.16 32.28
C PHE A 203 -4.95 27.67 32.13
N HIS A 204 -5.95 28.25 32.78
CA HIS A 204 -6.17 29.69 32.70
C HIS A 204 -6.86 30.29 33.93
N GLY A 205 -6.34 31.43 34.39
CA GLY A 205 -6.93 32.22 35.46
C GLY A 205 -8.01 33.18 34.97
N THR A 206 -9.12 33.30 35.68
CA THR A 206 -10.22 34.20 35.27
C THR A 206 -9.91 35.68 35.51
N ALA A 207 -8.91 35.99 36.34
CA ALA A 207 -8.43 37.35 36.63
C ALA A 207 -7.11 37.68 35.89
N ASP A 208 -6.78 36.94 34.84
CA ASP A 208 -5.63 37.21 33.98
C ASP A 208 -5.80 38.55 33.24
N GLU A 209 -4.96 39.55 33.56
CA GLU A 209 -4.99 40.86 32.89
C GLU A 209 -4.07 40.93 31.66
N PHE A 210 -3.19 39.94 31.44
CA PHE A 210 -2.20 39.96 30.36
C PHE A 210 -2.69 39.22 29.12
N ALA A 211 -3.30 38.05 29.31
CA ALA A 211 -4.04 37.32 28.29
C ALA A 211 -5.46 37.09 28.81
N PRO A 212 -6.39 38.04 28.65
CA PRO A 212 -7.68 37.98 29.33
C PRO A 212 -8.48 36.72 29.02
N PHE A 213 -9.03 36.07 30.05
CA PHE A 213 -9.81 34.85 29.94
C PHE A 213 -10.98 34.99 28.93
N LYS A 214 -11.66 36.13 28.97
CA LYS A 214 -12.76 36.49 28.06
C LYS A 214 -12.32 37.00 26.68
N GLY A 215 -11.01 37.01 26.41
CA GLY A 215 -10.41 37.62 25.23
C GLY A 215 -10.40 39.15 25.28
N GLY A 216 -9.88 39.77 24.23
CA GLY A 216 -9.74 41.23 24.14
C GLY A 216 -8.31 41.71 24.37
N PHE A 217 -8.17 43.00 24.65
CA PHE A 217 -6.87 43.64 24.77
C PHE A 217 -6.23 43.39 26.14
N GLY A 218 -5.04 42.78 26.14
CA GLY A 218 -4.25 42.61 27.35
C GLY A 218 -3.57 43.91 27.82
N LYS A 219 -3.25 43.96 29.12
CA LYS A 219 -2.57 45.08 29.79
C LYS A 219 -1.14 45.32 29.29
N GLY A 220 -0.53 44.35 28.59
CA GLY A 220 0.81 44.48 28.01
C GLY A 220 1.93 44.56 29.07
N PHE A 221 3.17 44.33 28.66
CA PHE A 221 4.35 44.51 29.50
C PHE A 221 4.96 45.91 29.27
N LEU A 222 5.45 46.56 30.34
CA LEU A 222 6.16 47.85 30.28
C LEU A 222 5.36 49.03 29.67
N GLY A 223 4.06 49.13 29.97
CA GLY A 223 3.23 50.29 29.59
C GLY A 223 2.75 50.29 28.14
N ARG A 224 2.94 49.18 27.40
CA ARG A 224 2.42 48.96 26.05
C ARG A 224 1.02 48.33 26.08
N ASN A 225 0.08 49.00 26.74
CA ASN A 225 -1.29 48.50 26.89
C ASN A 225 -2.00 48.44 25.52
N GLY A 226 -2.78 47.38 25.27
CA GLY A 226 -3.69 47.35 24.12
C GLY A 226 -3.10 47.00 22.75
N ILE A 227 -1.87 46.47 22.67
CA ILE A 227 -1.26 46.14 21.38
C ILE A 227 -1.75 44.80 20.81
N THR A 228 -2.02 43.80 21.67
CA THR A 228 -2.46 42.47 21.24
C THR A 228 -3.90 42.21 21.67
N LYS A 229 -4.76 41.86 20.70
CA LYS A 229 -6.13 41.44 20.95
C LYS A 229 -6.18 39.91 21.01
N PHE A 230 -6.28 39.36 22.21
CA PHE A 230 -6.35 37.92 22.46
C PHE A 230 -7.72 37.36 22.12
N ARG A 231 -7.75 36.09 21.68
CA ARG A 231 -8.97 35.28 21.61
C ARG A 231 -9.37 34.84 23.02
N SER A 232 -10.66 34.55 23.23
CA SER A 232 -11.12 34.02 24.52
C SER A 232 -10.64 32.58 24.74
N VAL A 233 -10.57 32.18 26.01
CA VAL A 233 -10.30 30.79 26.38
C VAL A 233 -11.41 29.87 25.86
N ASP A 234 -12.67 30.31 25.95
CA ASP A 234 -13.81 29.59 25.38
C ASP A 234 -13.60 29.32 23.88
N HIS A 235 -13.24 30.35 23.09
CA HIS A 235 -12.96 30.16 21.67
C HIS A 235 -11.80 29.18 21.43
N THR A 236 -10.75 29.25 22.27
CA THR A 236 -9.60 28.32 22.19
C THR A 236 -10.05 26.88 22.41
N ILE A 237 -10.82 26.63 23.47
CA ILE A 237 -11.30 25.28 23.82
C ILE A 237 -12.27 24.76 22.78
N GLN A 238 -13.27 25.55 22.38
CA GLN A 238 -14.25 25.15 21.38
C GLN A 238 -13.61 24.87 20.00
N THR A 239 -12.53 25.58 19.67
CA THR A 239 -11.74 25.26 18.47
C THR A 239 -11.16 23.84 18.58
N TRP A 240 -10.49 23.49 19.67
CA TRP A 240 -9.93 22.14 19.84
C TRP A 240 -10.98 21.05 20.00
N VAL A 241 -12.11 21.33 20.65
CA VAL A 241 -13.27 20.40 20.72
C VAL A 241 -13.76 20.07 19.31
N LYS A 242 -13.87 21.08 18.45
CA LYS A 242 -14.26 20.92 17.05
C LYS A 242 -13.19 20.16 16.24
N GLU A 243 -11.93 20.59 16.31
CA GLU A 243 -10.84 19.96 15.53
C GLU A 243 -10.58 18.51 15.95
N ASN A 244 -10.72 18.19 17.24
CA ASN A 244 -10.62 16.83 17.74
C ASN A 244 -11.93 16.03 17.61
N ARG A 245 -13.01 16.62 17.08
CA ARG A 245 -14.33 15.98 16.86
C ARG A 245 -14.90 15.31 18.11
N CYS A 246 -14.86 15.99 19.25
CA CYS A 246 -15.46 15.48 20.48
C CYS A 246 -16.99 15.44 20.37
N THR A 247 -17.58 14.29 20.70
CA THR A 247 -19.03 14.07 20.61
C THR A 247 -19.79 14.30 21.92
N ASN A 248 -19.07 14.37 23.04
CA ASN A 248 -19.67 14.49 24.37
C ASN A 248 -19.63 15.93 24.87
N GLU A 249 -20.67 16.31 25.64
CA GLU A 249 -20.64 17.51 26.46
C GLU A 249 -19.55 17.41 27.55
N PRO A 250 -19.02 18.53 28.05
CA PRO A 250 -17.93 18.48 29.02
C PRO A 250 -18.39 17.89 30.35
N GLU A 251 -17.63 16.94 30.87
CA GLU A 251 -17.68 16.59 32.28
C GLU A 251 -17.07 17.72 33.10
N ILE A 252 -17.82 18.27 34.05
CA ILE A 252 -17.37 19.37 34.91
C ILE A 252 -17.12 18.85 36.33
N THR A 253 -15.89 18.98 36.80
CA THR A 253 -15.45 18.52 38.12
C THR A 253 -14.79 19.66 38.89
N ALA A 254 -15.26 19.93 40.11
CA ALA A 254 -14.53 20.81 41.03
C ALA A 254 -13.28 20.07 41.56
N LEU A 255 -12.11 20.70 41.47
CA LEU A 255 -10.89 20.17 42.06
C LEU A 255 -10.82 20.55 43.55
N PRO A 256 -10.11 19.78 44.39
CA PRO A 256 -10.03 20.04 45.83
C PRO A 256 -9.49 21.45 46.13
N ASP A 257 -10.22 22.20 46.96
CA ASP A 257 -9.86 23.52 47.51
C ASP A 257 -9.15 23.28 48.86
N LYS A 258 -7.82 23.28 48.85
CA LYS A 258 -6.95 22.87 49.97
C LYS A 258 -6.23 24.06 50.61
N ALA A 259 -6.09 25.17 49.92
CA ALA A 259 -5.35 26.33 50.34
C ALA A 259 -6.27 27.54 50.52
N ASP A 260 -6.03 28.33 51.58
CA ASP A 260 -6.76 29.60 51.79
C ASP A 260 -6.15 30.72 50.93
N ASP A 261 -6.25 30.60 49.61
CA ASP A 261 -5.72 31.58 48.64
C ASP A 261 -6.82 32.39 47.92
N GLY A 262 -8.08 32.02 48.16
CA GLY A 262 -9.28 32.66 47.61
C GLY A 262 -9.58 32.30 46.15
N MET A 263 -9.00 31.20 45.65
CA MET A 263 -9.25 30.67 44.31
C MET A 263 -10.00 29.36 44.37
N LYS A 264 -10.61 28.99 43.24
CA LYS A 264 -11.23 27.68 43.06
C LYS A 264 -10.89 27.14 41.69
N CYS A 265 -10.52 25.86 41.64
CA CYS A 265 -10.13 25.20 40.39
C CYS A 265 -11.24 24.28 39.89
N THR A 266 -11.64 24.45 38.63
CA THR A 266 -12.63 23.59 37.95
C THR A 266 -11.99 22.92 36.74
N ARG A 267 -12.15 21.60 36.62
CA ARG A 267 -11.79 20.81 35.44
C ARG A 267 -13.02 20.62 34.55
N LYS A 268 -12.89 20.95 33.27
CA LYS A 268 -13.89 20.65 32.23
C LYS A 268 -13.26 19.73 31.20
N THR A 269 -13.79 18.54 31.00
CA THR A 269 -13.23 17.51 30.13
C THR A 269 -14.20 17.14 29.03
N TRP A 270 -13.83 17.40 27.78
CA TRP A 270 -14.53 16.88 26.59
C TRP A 270 -13.88 15.55 26.19
N SER A 271 -14.68 14.49 26.25
CA SER A 271 -14.31 13.12 25.88
C SER A 271 -15.03 12.67 24.61
N GLY A 272 -14.82 11.42 24.18
CA GLY A 272 -15.39 10.92 22.92
C GLY A 272 -14.83 11.63 21.69
N CYS A 273 -13.62 12.20 21.80
CA CYS A 273 -12.94 12.80 20.67
C CYS A 273 -12.29 11.73 19.79
N ARG A 274 -12.07 12.10 18.53
CA ARG A 274 -11.42 11.25 17.53
C ARG A 274 -10.09 10.71 18.05
N ASP A 275 -9.79 9.45 17.72
CA ASP A 275 -8.60 8.70 18.11
C ASP A 275 -8.40 8.54 19.62
N GLY A 276 -9.46 8.75 20.41
CA GLY A 276 -9.40 8.74 21.87
C GLY A 276 -8.67 9.95 22.46
N SER A 277 -8.52 11.03 21.68
CA SER A 277 -7.99 12.30 22.18
C SER A 277 -8.92 12.93 23.23
N GLU A 278 -8.41 13.93 23.95
CA GLU A 278 -9.15 14.61 25.02
C GLU A 278 -8.85 16.11 25.00
N VAL A 279 -9.88 16.92 25.27
CA VAL A 279 -9.73 18.37 25.48
C VAL A 279 -10.12 18.69 26.92
N VAL A 280 -9.22 19.30 27.67
CA VAL A 280 -9.38 19.63 29.08
C VAL A 280 -9.13 21.12 29.31
N LEU A 281 -10.02 21.79 30.04
CA LEU A 281 -9.80 23.12 30.59
C LEU A 281 -9.71 23.05 32.12
N ILE A 282 -8.63 23.57 32.67
CA ILE A 282 -8.48 23.89 34.09
C ILE A 282 -8.70 25.40 34.25
N GLU A 283 -9.90 25.74 34.71
CA GLU A 283 -10.32 27.11 34.99
C GLU A 283 -10.02 27.43 36.45
N ILE A 284 -9.30 28.53 36.69
CA ILE A 284 -8.84 28.95 38.01
C ILE A 284 -9.52 30.27 38.35
N GLU A 285 -10.58 30.20 39.14
CA GLU A 285 -11.34 31.37 39.57
C GLU A 285 -10.44 32.31 40.39
N ASN A 286 -10.43 33.60 40.05
CA ASN A 286 -9.57 34.64 40.65
C ASN A 286 -8.06 34.45 40.44
N GLY A 287 -7.64 33.44 39.68
CA GLY A 287 -6.24 33.23 39.30
C GLY A 287 -5.74 34.28 38.31
N GLY A 288 -4.48 34.69 38.47
CA GLY A 288 -3.78 35.60 37.56
C GLY A 288 -3.00 34.90 36.43
N HIS A 289 -2.09 35.64 35.79
CA HIS A 289 -1.21 35.20 34.70
C HIS A 289 0.02 34.44 35.22
N THR A 290 -0.20 33.34 35.93
CA THR A 290 0.82 32.62 36.72
C THR A 290 0.93 31.13 36.33
N TRP A 291 1.88 30.41 36.93
CA TRP A 291 2.02 28.95 36.78
C TRP A 291 1.42 28.24 38.01
N PRO A 292 0.26 27.56 37.89
CA PRO A 292 -0.44 26.99 39.04
C PRO A 292 0.43 26.00 39.83
N GLY A 293 0.45 26.15 41.16
CA GLY A 293 1.28 25.35 42.07
C GLY A 293 2.67 25.92 42.37
N ASN A 294 3.09 26.99 41.67
CA ASN A 294 4.33 27.70 41.96
C ASN A 294 4.08 29.15 42.35
N GLU A 295 4.86 29.65 43.30
CA GLU A 295 4.81 31.08 43.69
C GLU A 295 5.27 31.95 42.50
N PRO A 296 4.51 32.99 42.12
CA PRO A 296 4.88 33.84 41.00
C PRO A 296 6.13 34.64 41.35
N THR A 297 7.17 34.54 40.51
CA THR A 297 8.43 35.27 40.72
C THR A 297 8.28 36.80 40.56
N VAL A 298 7.14 37.27 40.04
CA VAL A 298 6.84 38.68 39.85
C VAL A 298 5.39 38.96 40.26
N ALA A 299 5.20 39.78 41.31
CA ALA A 299 3.88 40.08 41.88
C ALA A 299 2.88 40.69 40.87
N MET A 300 3.38 41.38 39.83
CA MET A 300 2.55 41.97 38.78
C MET A 300 1.73 40.96 37.97
N LEU A 301 2.11 39.67 37.98
CA LEU A 301 1.43 38.61 37.26
C LEU A 301 0.11 38.17 37.93
N GLY A 302 -0.20 38.70 39.11
CA GLY A 302 -1.38 38.33 39.89
C GLY A 302 -1.11 37.14 40.80
N LYS A 303 -2.18 36.62 41.40
CA LYS A 303 -2.10 35.51 42.36
C LYS A 303 -2.02 34.17 41.63
N SER A 304 -1.32 33.19 42.22
CA SER A 304 -1.33 31.79 41.78
C SER A 304 -2.00 30.90 42.82
N THR A 305 -2.71 29.87 42.36
CA THR A 305 -3.35 28.88 43.23
C THR A 305 -2.31 27.91 43.80
N LYS A 306 -2.53 27.47 45.04
CA LYS A 306 -1.76 26.42 45.72
C LYS A 306 -2.54 25.10 45.84
N ASP A 307 -3.76 25.05 45.33
CA ASP A 307 -4.64 23.87 45.41
C ASP A 307 -4.21 22.73 44.49
N ILE A 308 -3.59 23.10 43.36
CA ILE A 308 -3.20 22.19 42.30
C ILE A 308 -1.74 22.40 41.92
N SER A 309 -1.10 21.33 41.47
CA SER A 309 0.19 21.37 40.79
C SER A 309 -0.05 21.21 39.29
N ALA A 310 0.23 22.25 38.51
CA ALA A 310 0.13 22.16 37.05
C ALA A 310 1.02 21.03 36.52
N ASN A 311 2.23 20.88 37.06
CA ASN A 311 3.19 19.87 36.63
C ASN A 311 2.67 18.44 36.84
N ASP A 312 1.99 18.17 37.96
CA ASP A 312 1.43 16.84 38.24
C ASP A 312 0.27 16.52 37.30
N LEU A 313 -0.68 17.46 37.15
CA LEU A 313 -1.83 17.28 36.26
C LEU A 313 -1.40 17.14 34.80
N MET A 314 -0.41 17.92 34.36
CA MET A 314 0.17 17.81 33.02
C MET A 314 0.82 16.45 32.82
N TRP A 315 1.61 15.98 33.78
CA TRP A 315 2.29 14.70 33.65
C TRP A 315 1.30 13.53 33.59
N GLU A 316 0.31 13.52 34.48
CA GLU A 316 -0.78 12.53 34.44
C GLU A 316 -1.53 12.54 33.10
N PHE A 317 -1.75 13.72 32.52
CA PHE A 317 -2.37 13.87 31.21
C PHE A 317 -1.48 13.35 30.09
N PHE A 318 -0.22 13.76 30.05
CA PHE A 318 0.74 13.33 29.02
C PHE A 318 0.96 11.81 29.04
N GLN A 319 1.01 11.19 30.22
CA GLN A 319 1.11 9.73 30.34
C GLN A 319 -0.08 8.99 29.71
N LYS A 320 -1.27 9.58 29.71
CA LYS A 320 -2.47 8.99 29.10
C LYS A 320 -2.56 9.20 27.60
N HIS A 321 -1.80 10.16 27.06
CA HIS A 321 -1.92 10.62 25.69
C HIS A 321 -0.61 10.51 24.89
N PRO A 322 0.08 9.34 24.86
CA PRO A 322 1.14 9.12 23.89
C PRO A 322 0.57 9.24 22.47
N MET A 323 1.40 9.67 21.53
CA MET A 323 1.08 9.65 20.12
C MET A 323 0.80 8.20 19.72
N LYS A 324 -0.45 7.92 19.33
CA LYS A 324 -0.76 6.70 18.60
C LYS A 324 -0.08 6.82 17.23
N SER A 325 0.60 5.77 16.78
CA SER A 325 1.30 5.76 15.49
C SER A 325 0.32 6.07 14.36
N VAL A 326 0.22 7.34 14.02
CA VAL A 326 -0.54 7.86 12.88
C VAL A 326 0.46 8.74 12.16
N ALA A 327 1.11 8.16 11.17
CA ALA A 327 1.99 8.91 10.29
C ALA A 327 1.20 10.05 9.65
N ALA A 328 1.79 11.23 9.65
CA ALA A 328 1.03 12.44 9.41
C ALA A 328 0.99 12.79 7.91
N PRO A 329 -0.21 12.99 7.33
CA PRO A 329 -0.38 13.24 5.92
C PRO A 329 0.43 14.41 5.31
N MET A 330 1.01 14.25 4.11
CA MET A 330 1.32 15.40 3.23
C MET A 330 0.04 15.95 2.58
N PRO A 331 -0.11 17.26 2.35
CA PRO A 331 -1.24 17.78 1.59
C PRO A 331 -1.24 17.22 0.16
N ALA A 332 -2.38 16.65 -0.26
CA ALA A 332 -2.52 15.93 -1.52
C ALA A 332 -2.40 16.82 -2.78
N SER A 333 -2.35 18.15 -2.62
CA SER A 333 -2.36 19.11 -3.73
C SER A 333 -1.05 19.21 -4.53
N ASP A 334 0.06 18.66 -4.01
CA ASP A 334 1.37 18.69 -4.68
C ASP A 334 1.75 17.36 -5.34
N ILE A 335 0.90 16.33 -5.24
CA ILE A 335 1.11 15.03 -5.90
C ILE A 335 0.28 15.00 -7.19
N ALA A 336 0.65 15.85 -8.15
CA ALA A 336 0.50 15.47 -9.56
C ALA A 336 1.30 14.16 -9.79
N PRO A 337 1.07 13.37 -10.85
CA PRO A 337 2.02 12.33 -11.25
C PRO A 337 3.38 13.00 -11.48
N GLY A 338 4.19 13.01 -10.43
CA GLY A 338 5.53 13.55 -10.41
C GLY A 338 6.46 12.57 -11.11
N LYS A 339 7.64 13.04 -11.49
CA LYS A 339 8.71 12.17 -11.97
C LYS A 339 8.92 11.04 -10.95
N LEU A 340 8.80 9.79 -11.40
CA LEU A 340 9.08 8.60 -10.59
C LEU A 340 10.44 8.74 -9.90
N LYS A 341 10.56 8.27 -8.66
CA LYS A 341 11.81 8.30 -7.91
C LYS A 341 12.85 7.39 -8.59
N GLU A 342 13.94 7.95 -9.10
CA GLU A 342 15.05 7.17 -9.66
C GLU A 342 15.85 6.52 -8.53
N LEU A 343 16.17 5.22 -8.65
CA LEU A 343 17.02 4.51 -7.70
C LEU A 343 18.37 4.12 -8.32
N PRO A 344 19.48 4.16 -7.56
CA PRO A 344 19.66 4.89 -6.31
C PRO A 344 19.65 6.40 -6.61
N ASP A 345 18.87 7.21 -5.90
CA ASP A 345 19.05 8.64 -6.06
C ASP A 345 20.34 9.05 -5.33
N SER A 346 21.11 9.97 -5.90
CA SER A 346 22.36 10.44 -5.27
C SER A 346 22.09 11.39 -4.10
N ASP A 347 20.85 11.50 -3.64
CA ASP A 347 20.42 12.34 -2.52
C ASP A 347 20.07 11.44 -1.33
N ALA A 348 21.12 10.94 -0.67
CA ALA A 348 21.00 10.15 0.55
C ALA A 348 20.14 10.83 1.64
N THR A 349 19.97 12.15 1.60
CA THR A 349 19.10 12.93 2.49
C THR A 349 17.62 12.77 2.14
N ARG A 350 17.26 12.75 0.85
CA ARG A 350 15.90 12.47 0.37
C ARG A 350 15.55 10.99 0.53
N ASP A 351 16.49 10.11 0.21
CA ASP A 351 16.37 8.67 0.43
C ASP A 351 16.23 8.31 1.93
N ALA A 352 16.94 9.01 2.82
CA ALA A 352 16.79 8.83 4.26
C ALA A 352 15.55 9.51 4.86
N ALA A 353 15.03 10.58 4.22
CA ALA A 353 13.82 11.26 4.67
C ALA A 353 12.54 10.50 4.30
N GLY A 354 12.54 9.82 3.15
CA GLY A 354 11.35 9.17 2.58
C GLY A 354 10.20 10.15 2.34
N THR A 355 9.09 9.67 1.78
CA THR A 355 7.85 10.48 1.70
C THR A 355 7.03 10.46 2.99
N GLY A 356 7.42 9.64 3.97
CA GLY A 356 6.60 9.33 5.15
C GLY A 356 5.44 8.37 4.86
N GLN A 357 5.39 7.78 3.65
CA GLN A 357 4.36 6.87 3.17
C GLN A 357 4.88 5.42 3.15
N MET A 358 3.96 4.46 3.20
CA MET A 358 4.27 3.03 3.11
C MET A 358 4.92 2.67 1.79
N PHE A 359 4.34 3.14 0.69
CA PHE A 359 4.85 2.90 -0.66
C PHE A 359 5.43 4.14 -1.30
N GLU A 360 6.52 3.97 -2.03
CA GLU A 360 7.09 4.98 -2.91
C GLU A 360 7.04 4.49 -4.36
N ALA A 361 6.43 5.27 -5.24
CA ALA A 361 6.46 4.99 -6.67
C ALA A 361 7.87 5.25 -7.23
N ILE A 362 8.53 4.20 -7.72
CA ILE A 362 9.91 4.25 -8.18
C ILE A 362 10.02 4.00 -9.68
N HIS A 363 11.08 4.54 -10.26
CA HIS A 363 11.49 4.29 -11.63
C HIS A 363 12.38 3.06 -11.66
N VAL A 364 11.92 2.02 -12.36
CA VAL A 364 12.64 0.78 -12.60
C VAL A 364 12.98 0.69 -14.09
N PRO A 365 14.24 0.97 -14.48
CA PRO A 365 14.68 0.83 -15.86
C PRO A 365 14.38 -0.58 -16.38
N GLY A 366 13.86 -0.68 -17.59
CA GLY A 366 13.41 -1.91 -18.20
C GLY A 366 11.94 -2.27 -17.97
N LEU A 367 11.25 -1.62 -17.03
CA LEU A 367 9.87 -1.95 -16.65
C LEU A 367 8.95 -0.72 -16.62
N THR A 368 9.39 0.39 -16.03
CA THR A 368 8.60 1.64 -15.93
C THR A 368 9.00 2.68 -16.99
N ASP A 369 10.11 2.47 -17.71
CA ASP A 369 10.67 3.39 -18.70
C ASP A 369 10.18 3.13 -20.14
N PHE A 370 9.84 1.88 -20.45
CA PHE A 370 9.37 1.53 -21.78
C PHE A 370 7.92 1.96 -22.01
N ARG A 371 7.69 2.59 -23.16
CA ARG A 371 6.40 3.12 -23.61
C ARG A 371 5.53 2.02 -24.26
N GLU A 372 5.49 0.85 -23.64
CA GLU A 372 4.66 -0.28 -24.04
C GLU A 372 3.82 -0.69 -22.82
N GLY A 373 2.52 -0.89 -23.01
CA GLY A 373 1.69 -1.27 -21.88
C GLY A 373 1.95 -2.72 -21.48
N LEU A 374 2.08 -2.97 -20.19
CA LEU A 374 2.26 -4.32 -19.62
C LEU A 374 0.92 -5.04 -19.55
N ASN A 375 0.67 -6.02 -20.41
CA ASN A 375 -0.62 -6.70 -20.48
C ASN A 375 -0.85 -7.73 -19.38
N GLY A 376 0.23 -8.38 -18.95
CA GLY A 376 0.26 -9.43 -17.95
C GLY A 376 1.71 -9.82 -17.67
N PHE A 377 1.96 -10.40 -16.51
CA PHE A 377 3.30 -10.79 -16.09
C PHE A 377 3.27 -11.97 -15.15
N ALA A 378 4.41 -12.64 -15.01
CA ALA A 378 4.62 -13.70 -14.04
C ALA A 378 5.99 -13.54 -13.39
N LEU A 379 6.09 -13.98 -12.15
CA LEU A 379 7.27 -13.85 -11.31
C LEU A 379 7.92 -15.22 -11.11
N GLY A 380 9.24 -15.29 -11.16
CA GLY A 380 10.00 -16.52 -10.89
C GLY A 380 11.49 -16.26 -10.90
N ASP A 381 12.26 -17.02 -10.12
CA ASP A 381 13.72 -16.98 -10.12
C ASP A 381 14.25 -17.91 -11.23
N PHE A 382 14.41 -17.38 -12.44
CA PHE A 382 14.75 -18.16 -13.64
C PHE A 382 16.23 -18.56 -13.63
N ASP A 383 17.10 -17.65 -13.23
CA ASP A 383 18.56 -17.85 -13.22
C ASP A 383 19.11 -18.38 -11.90
N LYS A 384 18.22 -18.62 -10.91
CA LYS A 384 18.50 -19.16 -9.58
C LYS A 384 19.45 -18.29 -8.77
N ASN A 385 19.41 -16.97 -8.99
CA ASN A 385 20.29 -16.00 -8.32
C ASN A 385 19.75 -15.56 -6.94
N GLY A 386 18.54 -15.98 -6.58
CA GLY A 386 17.88 -15.66 -5.32
C GLY A 386 17.03 -14.37 -5.36
N TYR A 387 16.86 -13.74 -6.51
CA TYR A 387 15.91 -12.65 -6.75
C TYR A 387 14.83 -13.10 -7.72
N LEU A 388 13.61 -12.56 -7.57
CA LEU A 388 12.55 -12.85 -8.52
C LEU A 388 12.75 -12.02 -9.79
N ASP A 389 12.81 -12.72 -10.92
CA ASP A 389 12.76 -12.15 -12.25
C ASP A 389 11.31 -11.92 -12.69
N ILE A 390 11.14 -11.13 -13.74
CA ILE A 390 9.83 -10.78 -14.25
C ILE A 390 9.73 -11.20 -15.72
N LEU A 391 8.84 -12.13 -16.02
CA LEU A 391 8.41 -12.45 -17.38
C LEU A 391 7.19 -11.60 -17.71
N THR A 392 7.31 -10.76 -18.73
CA THR A 392 6.26 -9.81 -19.11
C THR A 392 5.77 -10.07 -20.53
N VAL A 393 4.48 -9.79 -20.75
CA VAL A 393 3.95 -9.57 -22.10
C VAL A 393 3.60 -8.09 -22.25
N THR A 394 4.24 -7.40 -23.20
CA THR A 394 4.04 -5.96 -23.45
C THR A 394 3.49 -5.69 -24.84
N THR A 395 2.77 -4.58 -25.01
CA THR A 395 2.19 -4.20 -26.31
C THR A 395 2.37 -2.71 -26.60
N GLU A 396 2.78 -2.41 -27.84
CA GLU A 396 2.98 -1.04 -28.30
C GLU A 396 1.66 -0.23 -28.38
N PRO A 397 1.69 1.10 -28.18
CA PRO A 397 0.50 1.94 -28.29
C PRO A 397 -0.15 1.92 -29.69
N PHE A 398 -1.49 1.87 -29.73
CA PHE A 398 -2.27 1.77 -30.97
C PHE A 398 -2.38 3.09 -31.76
N ALA A 399 -2.17 4.25 -31.13
CA ALA A 399 -2.12 5.56 -31.78
C ALA A 399 -1.46 6.60 -30.86
N LEU A 400 -0.35 7.19 -31.27
CA LEU A 400 0.28 8.33 -30.59
C LEU A 400 -0.37 9.62 -31.09
N ASP A 401 -0.97 10.44 -30.23
CA ASP A 401 -1.23 11.83 -30.57
C ASP A 401 0.03 12.69 -30.36
N ALA A 402 0.04 13.90 -30.90
CA ALA A 402 1.18 14.82 -30.79
C ALA A 402 1.51 15.26 -29.34
N THR A 403 0.69 14.87 -28.35
CA THR A 403 0.94 15.14 -26.93
C THR A 403 1.82 14.10 -26.24
N TRP A 404 2.16 13.01 -26.93
CA TRP A 404 3.12 11.99 -26.48
C TRP A 404 4.60 12.33 -26.79
N GLY A 405 4.95 13.62 -26.72
CA GLY A 405 6.35 14.08 -26.63
C GLY A 405 7.31 13.56 -27.71
N ASP A 406 6.86 13.31 -28.95
CA ASP A 406 7.77 13.19 -30.07
C ASP A 406 8.07 14.60 -30.61
N GLU A 407 9.34 15.01 -30.60
CA GLU A 407 9.79 16.27 -31.22
C GLU A 407 9.54 16.33 -32.74
N THR A 408 8.97 15.27 -33.32
CA THR A 408 8.70 15.13 -34.76
C THR A 408 7.30 15.52 -35.21
N GLY A 409 6.40 15.98 -34.32
CA GLY A 409 5.17 16.67 -34.73
C GLY A 409 4.28 15.87 -35.70
N GLY A 410 4.08 14.57 -35.44
CA GLY A 410 3.23 13.74 -36.30
C GLY A 410 2.66 12.51 -35.59
N VAL A 411 1.33 12.32 -35.69
CA VAL A 411 0.61 11.12 -35.23
C VAL A 411 1.09 9.89 -36.00
N LYS A 412 2.10 9.15 -35.51
CA LYS A 412 2.40 7.80 -36.01
C LYS A 412 1.38 6.82 -35.44
N ARG A 413 0.49 6.32 -36.29
CA ARG A 413 -0.41 5.19 -35.96
C ARG A 413 0.30 3.88 -36.26
N THR A 414 0.62 3.09 -35.25
CA THR A 414 0.94 1.67 -35.45
C THR A 414 -0.36 0.94 -35.77
N ARG A 415 -0.55 0.61 -37.06
CA ARG A 415 -1.83 0.05 -37.56
C ARG A 415 -2.17 -1.30 -36.93
N ASN A 416 -1.18 -2.00 -36.36
CA ASN A 416 -1.34 -3.30 -35.71
C ASN A 416 -0.16 -3.59 -34.74
N PRO A 417 -0.22 -3.15 -33.47
CA PRO A 417 0.86 -3.40 -32.51
C PRO A 417 0.92 -4.88 -32.14
N LYS A 418 2.13 -5.37 -31.90
CA LYS A 418 2.43 -6.77 -31.58
C LYS A 418 2.61 -6.95 -30.08
N ASP A 419 2.24 -8.12 -29.57
CA ASP A 419 2.51 -8.51 -28.18
C ASP A 419 3.93 -9.08 -28.13
N LYS A 420 4.74 -8.63 -27.16
CA LYS A 420 6.16 -8.99 -27.02
C LYS A 420 6.39 -9.71 -25.70
N LEU A 421 7.14 -10.81 -25.73
CA LEU A 421 7.64 -11.52 -24.56
C LEU A 421 8.97 -10.92 -24.12
N ARG A 422 9.07 -10.46 -22.87
CA ARG A 422 10.33 -9.95 -22.32
C ARG A 422 10.61 -10.60 -20.97
N LEU A 423 11.80 -11.17 -20.84
CA LEU A 423 12.34 -11.61 -19.56
C LEU A 423 13.22 -10.48 -19.00
N LEU A 424 12.96 -10.08 -17.76
CA LEU A 424 13.71 -9.08 -17.02
C LEU A 424 14.39 -9.77 -15.83
N LEU A 425 15.70 -10.00 -15.94
CA LEU A 425 16.49 -10.59 -14.86
C LEU A 425 16.73 -9.55 -13.76
N ASN A 426 16.52 -9.95 -12.51
CA ASN A 426 16.65 -9.09 -11.35
C ASN A 426 17.97 -9.35 -10.60
N PHE A 427 18.75 -8.29 -10.38
CA PHE A 427 20.03 -8.36 -9.67
C PHE A 427 19.99 -7.64 -8.31
N GLY A 428 18.79 -7.52 -7.74
CA GLY A 428 18.52 -6.85 -6.47
C GLY A 428 18.56 -5.33 -6.56
N GLY A 429 17.94 -4.66 -5.56
CA GLY A 429 17.84 -3.20 -5.52
C GLY A 429 17.11 -2.60 -6.72
N PHE A 430 16.09 -3.31 -7.23
CA PHE A 430 15.30 -2.94 -8.43
C PHE A 430 16.13 -2.80 -9.71
N ARG A 431 17.29 -3.47 -9.80
CA ARG A 431 18.10 -3.50 -11.03
C ARG A 431 17.63 -4.63 -11.94
N LEU A 432 16.77 -4.28 -12.88
CA LEU A 432 16.29 -5.20 -13.91
C LEU A 432 17.13 -5.07 -15.19
N LYS A 433 17.45 -6.20 -15.82
CA LYS A 433 18.09 -6.25 -17.13
C LYS A 433 17.28 -7.12 -18.07
N SER A 434 16.99 -6.58 -19.25
CA SER A 434 16.35 -7.39 -20.30
C SER A 434 17.27 -8.51 -20.76
N GLN A 435 16.72 -9.73 -20.76
CA GLN A 435 17.33 -10.94 -21.26
C GLN A 435 16.61 -11.38 -22.54
N ALA A 436 17.40 -11.67 -23.58
CA ALA A 436 16.86 -12.21 -24.82
C ALA A 436 16.33 -13.63 -24.59
N VAL A 437 15.13 -13.89 -25.08
CA VAL A 437 14.49 -15.21 -25.08
C VAL A 437 14.50 -15.78 -26.49
N THR A 438 14.74 -17.07 -26.64
CA THR A 438 14.68 -17.80 -27.92
C THR A 438 13.52 -18.79 -27.87
N LEU A 439 12.54 -18.62 -28.76
CA LEU A 439 11.48 -19.61 -28.96
C LEU A 439 11.83 -20.50 -30.16
N THR A 440 11.81 -21.81 -29.97
CA THR A 440 12.21 -22.81 -30.98
C THR A 440 11.03 -23.70 -31.34
N GLY A 441 10.93 -24.09 -32.62
CA GLY A 441 9.76 -24.83 -33.10
C GLY A 441 8.46 -24.02 -33.12
N SER A 442 8.50 -22.73 -32.74
CA SER A 442 7.34 -21.85 -32.70
C SER A 442 7.18 -21.05 -33.99
N ALA A 443 5.93 -20.81 -34.39
CA ALA A 443 5.61 -19.75 -35.34
C ALA A 443 5.62 -18.36 -34.66
N ALA A 444 5.54 -18.30 -33.33
CA ALA A 444 5.61 -17.06 -32.57
C ALA A 444 7.07 -16.69 -32.35
N THR A 445 7.32 -15.39 -32.21
CA THR A 445 8.64 -14.89 -31.81
C THR A 445 8.50 -14.04 -30.55
N PRO A 446 9.57 -13.84 -29.77
CA PRO A 446 9.52 -12.93 -28.63
C PRO A 446 9.03 -11.51 -28.99
N ASP A 447 9.27 -11.04 -30.22
CA ASP A 447 8.79 -9.72 -30.68
C ASP A 447 7.40 -9.75 -31.36
N ASP A 448 6.80 -10.94 -31.50
CA ASP A 448 5.50 -11.15 -32.15
C ASP A 448 4.82 -12.42 -31.62
N LEU A 449 4.36 -12.35 -30.36
CA LEU A 449 3.54 -13.41 -29.76
C LEU A 449 2.12 -13.44 -30.32
N SER A 450 1.61 -12.30 -30.78
CA SER A 450 0.22 -12.15 -31.21
C SER A 450 -0.04 -12.65 -32.64
N GLN A 451 1.01 -12.82 -33.46
CA GLN A 451 0.95 -13.29 -34.84
C GLN A 451 -0.14 -12.59 -35.68
N GLY A 452 -0.35 -11.30 -35.40
CA GLY A 452 -1.25 -10.43 -36.14
C GLY A 452 -2.43 -9.84 -35.37
N TRP A 453 -2.93 -10.43 -34.28
CA TRP A 453 -3.99 -9.81 -33.47
C TRP A 453 -3.65 -9.79 -31.99
N ARG A 454 -3.42 -8.58 -31.46
CA ARG A 454 -3.13 -8.35 -30.04
C ARG A 454 -4.28 -8.79 -29.14
N GLY A 455 -3.92 -9.23 -27.95
CA GLY A 455 -4.93 -9.82 -27.09
C GLY A 455 -4.46 -10.15 -25.68
N GLY A 456 -3.86 -9.22 -24.95
CA GLY A 456 -3.83 -9.24 -23.49
C GLY A 456 -3.41 -10.57 -22.88
N GLN A 457 -2.30 -11.13 -23.38
CA GLN A 457 -1.81 -12.45 -23.05
C GLN A 457 -1.24 -12.48 -21.64
N VAL A 458 -1.48 -13.57 -20.93
CA VAL A 458 -1.06 -13.74 -19.52
C VAL A 458 -0.11 -14.93 -19.45
N PRO A 459 1.14 -14.71 -19.03
CA PRO A 459 2.05 -15.80 -18.73
C PRO A 459 1.75 -16.42 -17.36
N ALA A 460 1.99 -17.72 -17.23
CA ALA A 460 2.09 -18.45 -15.98
C ALA A 460 3.31 -19.38 -16.03
N LEU A 461 3.91 -19.60 -14.86
CA LEU A 461 5.17 -20.33 -14.73
C LEU A 461 4.98 -21.56 -13.86
N ALA A 462 5.48 -22.69 -14.34
CA ALA A 462 5.65 -23.91 -13.55
C ALA A 462 6.65 -24.84 -14.24
N ASP A 463 7.23 -25.78 -13.51
CA ASP A 463 7.98 -26.89 -14.06
C ASP A 463 6.98 -28.01 -14.41
N PHE A 464 6.54 -28.07 -15.68
CA PHE A 464 5.52 -29.01 -16.13
C PHE A 464 6.06 -30.43 -16.30
N ASN A 465 7.35 -30.54 -16.67
CA ASN A 465 7.97 -31.82 -17.02
C ASN A 465 8.85 -32.40 -15.88
N GLY A 466 9.06 -31.65 -14.80
CA GLY A 466 9.83 -32.03 -13.63
C GLY A 466 11.35 -31.97 -13.82
N ASP A 467 11.85 -31.17 -14.76
CA ASP A 467 13.29 -31.07 -15.08
C ASP A 467 14.06 -30.03 -14.24
N GLY A 468 13.35 -29.29 -13.37
CA GLY A 468 13.90 -28.30 -12.47
C GLY A 468 14.11 -26.92 -13.10
N PHE A 469 13.59 -26.68 -14.30
CA PHE A 469 13.53 -25.37 -14.95
C PHE A 469 12.08 -24.89 -15.05
N LEU A 470 11.88 -23.56 -15.01
CA LEU A 470 10.56 -22.98 -15.20
C LEU A 470 10.16 -23.04 -16.68
N ASP A 471 9.02 -23.65 -16.96
CA ASP A 471 8.36 -23.60 -18.27
C ASP A 471 7.37 -22.43 -18.30
N ILE A 472 7.00 -22.02 -19.51
CA ILE A 472 6.11 -20.88 -19.74
C ILE A 472 4.82 -21.36 -20.40
N PHE A 473 3.69 -21.19 -19.70
CA PHE A 473 2.38 -21.24 -20.32
C PHE A 473 1.88 -19.82 -20.61
N ILE A 474 1.39 -19.53 -21.82
CA ILE A 474 0.87 -18.21 -22.19
C ILE A 474 -0.54 -18.35 -22.75
N THR A 475 -1.49 -17.60 -22.17
CA THR A 475 -2.83 -17.49 -22.75
C THR A 475 -2.77 -16.70 -24.07
N ARG A 476 -3.36 -17.21 -25.15
CA ARG A 476 -3.45 -16.47 -26.43
C ARG A 476 -4.90 -16.41 -26.92
N GLN A 477 -5.27 -15.27 -27.50
CA GLN A 477 -6.64 -15.02 -27.93
C GLN A 477 -6.85 -15.37 -29.39
N ALA A 478 -8.02 -15.91 -29.70
CA ALA A 478 -8.45 -16.07 -31.07
C ALA A 478 -8.62 -14.70 -31.77
N PRO A 479 -8.09 -14.50 -32.99
CA PRO A 479 -8.17 -13.25 -33.75
C PRO A 479 -9.58 -13.06 -34.35
N MET A 480 -10.56 -12.79 -33.49
CA MET A 480 -11.98 -12.81 -33.85
C MET A 480 -12.55 -11.42 -34.14
N SER A 481 -13.63 -11.38 -34.94
CA SER A 481 -14.50 -10.23 -35.14
C SER A 481 -15.88 -10.70 -35.60
N ASN A 482 -16.96 -10.27 -34.94
CA ASN A 482 -18.35 -10.57 -35.32
C ASN A 482 -18.64 -12.07 -35.52
N GLY A 483 -18.22 -12.94 -34.60
CA GLY A 483 -18.50 -14.38 -34.65
C GLY A 483 -17.54 -15.18 -35.53
N LYS A 484 -16.57 -14.55 -36.20
CA LYS A 484 -15.68 -15.20 -37.15
C LYS A 484 -14.22 -14.87 -36.91
N ILE A 485 -13.35 -15.80 -37.28
CA ILE A 485 -11.91 -15.54 -37.41
C ILE A 485 -11.73 -14.44 -38.46
N ARG A 486 -10.89 -13.45 -38.16
CA ARG A 486 -10.56 -12.36 -39.08
C ARG A 486 -9.96 -12.92 -40.35
N GLU A 487 -10.39 -12.38 -41.49
CA GLU A 487 -9.88 -12.77 -42.80
C GLU A 487 -8.34 -12.61 -42.84
N GLY A 488 -7.64 -13.68 -43.21
CA GLY A 488 -6.16 -13.72 -43.24
C GLY A 488 -5.47 -14.03 -41.91
N SER A 489 -6.20 -14.22 -40.81
CA SER A 489 -5.65 -14.67 -39.52
C SER A 489 -5.76 -16.19 -39.32
N LYS A 490 -4.86 -16.77 -38.54
CA LYS A 490 -4.91 -18.19 -38.13
C LYS A 490 -5.31 -18.31 -36.66
N PRO A 491 -6.08 -19.34 -36.27
CA PRO A 491 -6.23 -19.68 -34.86
C PRO A 491 -4.88 -20.18 -34.35
N ILE A 492 -4.37 -19.54 -33.29
CA ILE A 492 -3.06 -19.86 -32.72
C ILE A 492 -3.17 -20.65 -31.41
N GLY A 493 -4.24 -20.44 -30.62
CA GLY A 493 -4.46 -21.07 -29.31
C GLY A 493 -3.40 -20.74 -28.27
N CYS A 494 -3.58 -21.05 -26.98
CA CYS A 494 -2.56 -20.88 -25.95
C CYS A 494 -1.23 -21.56 -26.31
N SER A 495 -0.16 -21.14 -25.63
CA SER A 495 1.18 -21.69 -25.83
C SER A 495 1.70 -22.36 -24.57
N LEU A 496 2.34 -23.52 -24.74
CA LEU A 496 3.23 -24.12 -23.75
C LEU A 496 4.64 -24.17 -24.33
N PHE A 497 5.57 -23.49 -23.66
CA PHE A 497 6.98 -23.44 -24.00
C PHE A 497 7.78 -24.12 -22.91
N LEU A 498 8.36 -25.29 -23.21
CA LEU A 498 9.22 -26.00 -22.28
C LEU A 498 10.64 -25.46 -22.35
N SER A 499 11.32 -25.37 -21.21
CA SER A 499 12.73 -25.01 -21.17
C SER A 499 13.59 -26.06 -21.90
N ASP A 500 14.59 -25.61 -22.66
CA ASP A 500 15.67 -26.46 -23.21
C ASP A 500 16.84 -26.59 -22.21
N GLY A 501 16.55 -26.76 -20.91
CA GLY A 501 17.56 -26.90 -19.84
C GLY A 501 18.25 -25.59 -19.43
N GLY A 502 17.54 -24.47 -19.54
CA GLY A 502 18.03 -23.13 -19.18
C GLY A 502 16.90 -22.13 -18.91
N PHE A 503 17.18 -20.84 -19.04
CA PHE A 503 16.18 -19.78 -18.82
C PHE A 503 15.99 -18.84 -20.03
N ASP A 504 16.79 -18.99 -21.08
CA ASP A 504 16.79 -18.10 -22.25
C ASP A 504 16.35 -18.79 -23.54
N ARG A 505 16.07 -20.10 -23.50
CA ARG A 505 15.67 -20.90 -24.66
C ARG A 505 14.54 -21.86 -24.31
N PHE A 506 13.45 -21.76 -25.07
CA PHE A 506 12.26 -22.57 -24.86
C PHE A 506 11.77 -23.18 -26.17
N ARG A 507 11.29 -24.42 -26.10
CA ARG A 507 10.69 -25.16 -27.21
C ARG A 507 9.18 -25.09 -27.14
N ASP A 508 8.56 -24.65 -28.22
CA ASP A 508 7.11 -24.66 -28.37
C ASP A 508 6.60 -26.09 -28.54
N VAL A 509 5.78 -26.52 -27.58
CA VAL A 509 5.18 -27.85 -27.56
C VAL A 509 3.66 -27.80 -27.58
N SER A 510 3.09 -26.62 -27.87
CA SER A 510 1.66 -26.34 -27.72
C SER A 510 0.79 -27.32 -28.51
N VAL A 511 1.15 -27.58 -29.77
CA VAL A 511 0.44 -28.52 -30.66
C VAL A 511 0.70 -29.98 -30.28
N GLU A 512 1.91 -30.28 -29.79
CA GLU A 512 2.31 -31.64 -29.39
C GLU A 512 1.42 -32.15 -28.25
N TYR A 513 1.21 -31.31 -27.22
CA TYR A 513 0.49 -31.67 -26.01
C TYR A 513 -0.98 -31.25 -25.99
N GLY A 514 -1.44 -30.31 -26.82
CA GLY A 514 -2.87 -30.13 -27.14
C GLY A 514 -3.67 -29.15 -26.26
N ALA A 515 -3.05 -28.38 -25.37
CA ALA A 515 -3.72 -27.35 -24.54
C ALA A 515 -3.91 -26.01 -25.29
N LEU A 516 -4.48 -26.05 -26.50
CA LEU A 516 -4.53 -24.88 -27.40
C LEU A 516 -5.74 -23.96 -27.17
N ASN A 517 -6.94 -24.48 -26.95
CA ASN A 517 -8.16 -23.65 -26.85
C ASN A 517 -8.28 -22.54 -27.92
N GLU A 518 -8.06 -22.90 -29.18
CA GLU A 518 -7.69 -22.00 -30.29
C GLU A 518 -8.81 -21.09 -30.82
N LEU A 519 -10.04 -21.33 -30.38
CA LEU A 519 -11.25 -20.62 -30.77
C LEU A 519 -11.78 -19.68 -29.67
N ALA A 520 -11.04 -19.55 -28.58
CA ALA A 520 -11.45 -18.81 -27.40
C ALA A 520 -10.71 -17.48 -27.24
N TYR A 521 -11.33 -16.52 -26.56
CA TYR A 521 -10.66 -15.31 -26.11
C TYR A 521 -10.06 -15.56 -24.72
N ASN A 522 -8.93 -16.29 -24.65
CA ASN A 522 -8.30 -16.69 -23.40
C ASN A 522 -7.78 -15.47 -22.60
N ARG A 523 -8.01 -15.47 -21.28
CA ARG A 523 -7.64 -14.37 -20.38
C ARG A 523 -6.81 -14.85 -19.21
N GLN A 524 -7.44 -15.54 -18.26
CA GLN A 524 -6.81 -16.02 -17.03
C GLN A 524 -6.42 -17.48 -17.16
N VAL A 525 -5.32 -17.87 -16.52
CA VAL A 525 -4.93 -19.26 -16.32
C VAL A 525 -4.73 -19.52 -14.82
N SER A 526 -5.07 -20.73 -14.38
CA SER A 526 -4.70 -21.30 -13.09
C SER A 526 -4.19 -22.72 -13.30
N LEU A 527 -3.08 -23.07 -12.65
CA LEU A 527 -2.41 -24.35 -12.75
C LEU A 527 -2.54 -25.11 -11.43
N GLY A 528 -2.70 -26.41 -11.50
CA GLY A 528 -2.78 -27.30 -10.34
C GLY A 528 -3.01 -28.74 -10.78
N ASP A 529 -2.81 -29.70 -9.88
CA ASP A 529 -3.08 -31.12 -10.13
C ASP A 529 -4.47 -31.46 -9.57
N VAL A 530 -5.51 -31.41 -10.40
CA VAL A 530 -6.91 -31.55 -9.94
C VAL A 530 -7.31 -33.01 -9.73
N ASN A 531 -6.57 -33.94 -10.31
CA ASN A 531 -6.85 -35.38 -10.25
C ASN A 531 -5.84 -36.16 -9.36
N ARG A 532 -4.82 -35.48 -8.83
CA ARG A 532 -3.72 -35.98 -8.00
C ARG A 532 -2.89 -37.07 -8.69
N ASP A 533 -2.68 -36.96 -10.00
CA ASP A 533 -1.87 -37.92 -10.77
C ASP A 533 -0.37 -37.57 -10.84
N GLY A 534 0.03 -36.43 -10.26
CA GLY A 534 1.40 -35.94 -10.21
C GLY A 534 1.80 -35.08 -11.40
N PHE A 535 0.87 -34.74 -12.30
CA PHE A 535 1.08 -33.84 -13.44
C PHE A 535 0.27 -32.55 -13.29
N ILE A 536 0.73 -31.48 -13.94
CA ILE A 536 0.06 -30.17 -13.86
C ILE A 536 -1.08 -30.13 -14.87
N ASP A 537 -2.28 -29.84 -14.39
CA ASP A 537 -3.46 -29.52 -15.18
C ASP A 537 -3.61 -28.00 -15.38
N ILE A 538 -4.41 -27.61 -16.37
CA ILE A 538 -4.54 -26.22 -16.81
C ILE A 538 -6.01 -25.84 -16.86
N ALA A 539 -6.41 -24.89 -16.00
CA ALA A 539 -7.72 -24.26 -16.07
C ALA A 539 -7.62 -22.88 -16.74
N LEU A 540 -8.46 -22.63 -17.75
CA LEU A 540 -8.47 -21.41 -18.56
C LEU A 540 -9.81 -20.69 -18.47
N GLY A 541 -9.77 -19.42 -18.11
CA GLY A 541 -10.90 -18.50 -18.23
C GLY A 541 -10.92 -17.86 -19.61
N ALA A 542 -12.01 -18.07 -20.36
CA ALA A 542 -12.20 -17.49 -21.68
C ALA A 542 -13.41 -16.54 -21.73
N ASP A 543 -13.29 -15.49 -22.53
CA ASP A 543 -14.29 -14.43 -22.65
C ASP A 543 -15.00 -14.44 -24.02
N ASN A 544 -16.12 -13.73 -24.14
CA ASN A 544 -16.70 -13.39 -25.44
C ASN A 544 -16.66 -11.88 -25.65
N VAL A 545 -15.65 -11.41 -26.39
CA VAL A 545 -15.57 -10.02 -26.80
C VAL A 545 -16.14 -9.87 -28.21
N VAL A 546 -17.24 -9.13 -28.35
CA VAL A 546 -17.87 -8.79 -29.65
C VAL A 546 -18.31 -10.04 -30.44
N ASN A 547 -19.16 -10.86 -29.79
CA ASN A 547 -19.68 -12.11 -30.34
C ASN A 547 -18.56 -13.09 -30.74
N ALA A 548 -17.78 -13.63 -29.80
CA ALA A 548 -16.80 -14.66 -30.15
C ALA A 548 -17.48 -15.98 -30.59
N PHE A 549 -16.76 -16.78 -31.36
CA PHE A 549 -17.12 -18.02 -32.08
C PHE A 549 -18.42 -18.72 -31.61
N GLU A 550 -19.47 -18.77 -32.44
CA GLU A 550 -20.76 -19.44 -32.15
C GLU A 550 -21.50 -19.00 -30.87
N GLY A 551 -20.99 -17.99 -30.16
CA GLY A 551 -21.61 -17.49 -28.95
C GLY A 551 -21.39 -18.38 -27.72
N LEU A 552 -20.19 -18.95 -27.52
CA LEU A 552 -19.82 -19.68 -26.30
C LEU A 552 -18.41 -19.30 -25.81
N PRO A 553 -18.24 -18.88 -24.54
CA PRO A 553 -16.93 -18.68 -23.94
C PRO A 553 -16.38 -20.06 -23.62
N LYS A 554 -15.42 -20.50 -24.43
CA LYS A 554 -14.80 -21.82 -24.31
C LYS A 554 -13.80 -21.83 -23.14
N SER A 555 -14.24 -21.57 -21.91
CA SER A 555 -13.40 -21.83 -20.73
C SER A 555 -13.10 -23.32 -20.68
N ALA A 556 -11.86 -23.69 -20.39
CA ALA A 556 -11.36 -25.04 -20.57
C ALA A 556 -10.67 -25.54 -19.30
N LEU A 557 -10.92 -26.79 -18.91
CA LEU A 557 -10.14 -27.49 -17.90
C LEU A 557 -9.43 -28.64 -18.61
N PHE A 558 -8.13 -28.48 -18.83
CA PHE A 558 -7.28 -29.46 -19.47
C PHE A 558 -6.61 -30.32 -18.41
N VAL A 559 -6.96 -31.61 -18.38
CA VAL A 559 -6.28 -32.60 -17.53
C VAL A 559 -5.17 -33.27 -18.32
N PHE A 560 -3.97 -33.33 -17.77
CA PHE A 560 -2.85 -34.00 -18.42
C PHE A 560 -3.01 -35.52 -18.36
N GLN A 561 -2.83 -36.19 -19.49
CA GLN A 561 -2.87 -37.64 -19.59
C GLN A 561 -1.46 -38.14 -19.88
N PRO A 562 -0.72 -38.64 -18.86
CA PRO A 562 0.63 -39.11 -19.05
C PRO A 562 0.66 -40.38 -19.89
N LYS A 563 1.72 -40.54 -20.70
CA LYS A 563 1.96 -41.77 -21.43
C LYS A 563 2.96 -42.62 -20.68
N ASP A 564 2.58 -43.86 -20.35
CA ASP A 564 3.40 -44.79 -19.56
C ASP A 564 3.90 -44.17 -18.23
N GLY A 565 3.08 -43.33 -17.60
CA GLY A 565 3.40 -42.63 -16.35
C GLY A 565 4.44 -41.51 -16.51
N LYS A 566 4.63 -40.97 -17.72
CA LYS A 566 5.60 -39.92 -18.02
C LYS A 566 4.94 -38.75 -18.75
N PHE A 567 5.56 -37.58 -18.59
CA PHE A 567 5.18 -36.38 -19.34
C PHE A 567 5.40 -36.59 -20.85
N VAL A 568 6.58 -37.09 -21.24
CA VAL A 568 6.94 -37.25 -22.66
C VAL A 568 5.95 -38.16 -23.40
N GLY A 569 5.32 -37.61 -24.44
CA GLY A 569 4.35 -38.33 -25.26
C GLY A 569 2.94 -38.42 -24.66
N GLY A 570 2.71 -37.84 -23.47
CA GLY A 570 1.39 -37.57 -22.92
C GLY A 570 0.67 -36.43 -23.65
N LYS A 571 -0.58 -36.15 -23.27
CA LYS A 571 -1.42 -35.09 -23.87
C LYS A 571 -2.42 -34.51 -22.88
N PHE A 572 -2.75 -33.24 -23.04
CA PHE A 572 -3.88 -32.61 -22.38
C PHE A 572 -5.21 -33.03 -23.02
N ALA A 573 -6.18 -33.37 -22.17
CA ALA A 573 -7.56 -33.62 -22.54
C ALA A 573 -8.47 -32.55 -21.92
N ASP A 574 -9.26 -31.87 -22.76
CA ASP A 574 -10.30 -30.95 -22.28
C ASP A 574 -11.47 -31.74 -21.69
N ILE A 575 -11.76 -31.52 -20.42
CA ILE A 575 -12.90 -32.15 -19.73
C ILE A 575 -14.06 -31.18 -19.49
N SER A 576 -13.98 -29.93 -19.94
CA SER A 576 -15.04 -28.93 -19.77
C SER A 576 -16.38 -29.39 -20.32
N GLY A 577 -17.45 -29.21 -19.53
CA GLY A 577 -18.81 -29.51 -19.95
C GLY A 577 -19.11 -31.01 -20.12
N THR A 578 -18.16 -31.89 -19.81
CA THR A 578 -18.40 -33.33 -19.69
C THR A 578 -19.13 -33.65 -18.39
N ASP A 579 -19.53 -34.91 -18.21
CA ASP A 579 -20.12 -35.37 -16.95
C ASP A 579 -19.18 -35.17 -15.74
N LEU A 580 -17.86 -35.04 -15.97
CA LEU A 580 -16.87 -34.79 -14.91
C LEU A 580 -16.93 -33.36 -14.38
N ILE A 581 -17.33 -32.38 -15.19
CA ILE A 581 -17.48 -30.98 -14.77
C ILE A 581 -18.59 -30.30 -15.59
N PRO A 582 -19.86 -30.58 -15.28
CA PRO A 582 -20.97 -30.08 -16.06
C PRO A 582 -21.07 -28.54 -15.98
N ASP A 583 -21.63 -27.93 -17.04
CA ASP A 583 -21.88 -26.48 -17.18
C ASP A 583 -20.63 -25.58 -17.33
N PHE A 584 -19.44 -26.01 -16.87
CA PHE A 584 -18.19 -25.27 -17.05
C PHE A 584 -17.80 -25.18 -18.54
N GLY A 585 -17.44 -23.98 -19.00
CA GLY A 585 -17.13 -23.70 -20.41
C GLY A 585 -18.33 -23.58 -21.36
N GLY A 586 -19.56 -23.61 -20.84
CA GLY A 586 -20.79 -23.75 -21.65
C GLY A 586 -21.83 -22.63 -21.57
N PHE A 587 -21.66 -21.59 -20.73
CA PHE A 587 -22.63 -20.49 -20.60
C PHE A 587 -22.10 -19.17 -21.14
N TYR A 588 -22.92 -18.41 -21.88
CA TYR A 588 -22.47 -17.15 -22.47
C TYR A 588 -22.39 -15.99 -21.48
N HIS A 589 -21.23 -15.34 -21.43
CA HIS A 589 -21.03 -14.02 -20.86
C HIS A 589 -20.29 -13.15 -21.88
N ASP A 590 -20.33 -11.81 -21.76
CA ASP A 590 -19.73 -10.92 -22.74
C ASP A 590 -19.30 -9.62 -22.08
N SER A 591 -18.01 -9.30 -22.13
CA SER A 591 -17.45 -8.10 -21.52
C SER A 591 -17.14 -6.99 -22.54
N ALA A 592 -17.83 -6.91 -23.69
CA ALA A 592 -17.43 -6.10 -24.86
C ALA A 592 -17.02 -4.64 -24.59
N LYS A 593 -17.58 -3.97 -23.57
CA LYS A 593 -17.26 -2.56 -23.28
C LYS A 593 -16.00 -2.37 -22.44
N ASP A 594 -15.83 -3.14 -21.38
CA ASP A 594 -14.72 -3.01 -20.44
C ASP A 594 -13.62 -4.03 -20.69
N LYS A 595 -13.86 -5.04 -21.54
CA LYS A 595 -12.96 -6.14 -21.81
C LYS A 595 -12.40 -6.74 -20.52
N ALA A 596 -13.16 -6.73 -19.43
CA ALA A 596 -12.76 -7.36 -18.18
C ALA A 596 -13.01 -8.87 -18.33
N GLY A 597 -11.93 -9.64 -18.46
CA GLY A 597 -12.03 -11.08 -18.69
C GLY A 597 -12.47 -11.82 -17.43
N PRO A 598 -12.97 -13.06 -17.56
CA PRO A 598 -13.31 -13.86 -16.40
C PRO A 598 -12.06 -14.14 -15.57
N ASN A 599 -12.17 -14.01 -14.24
CA ASN A 599 -11.17 -14.53 -13.31
C ASN A 599 -11.46 -16.00 -13.03
N LEU A 600 -10.41 -16.78 -12.85
CA LEU A 600 -10.47 -18.21 -12.60
C LEU A 600 -9.39 -18.60 -11.58
N ALA A 601 -9.75 -19.46 -10.63
CA ALA A 601 -8.85 -19.97 -9.61
C ALA A 601 -9.10 -21.45 -9.32
N LEU A 602 -8.00 -22.21 -9.22
CA LEU A 602 -7.96 -23.54 -8.62
C LEU A 602 -7.47 -23.42 -7.17
N ARG A 603 -8.30 -23.75 -6.18
CA ARG A 603 -8.00 -23.54 -4.75
C ARG A 603 -8.61 -24.66 -3.93
N ASP A 604 -7.96 -25.08 -2.85
CA ASP A 604 -8.55 -25.94 -1.82
C ASP A 604 -9.43 -25.06 -0.91
N ILE A 605 -10.70 -24.84 -1.30
CA ILE A 605 -11.56 -23.84 -0.65
C ILE A 605 -12.22 -24.38 0.61
N ASP A 606 -12.57 -25.66 0.64
CA ASP A 606 -13.14 -26.30 1.82
C ASP A 606 -12.11 -27.01 2.71
N ASN A 607 -10.83 -27.01 2.30
CA ASN A 607 -9.67 -27.45 3.08
C ASN A 607 -9.65 -28.97 3.27
N ASP A 608 -10.15 -29.72 2.28
CA ASP A 608 -10.22 -31.18 2.28
C ASP A 608 -9.05 -31.85 1.54
N GLY A 609 -8.21 -31.03 0.90
CA GLY A 609 -6.97 -31.41 0.26
C GLY A 609 -7.05 -31.68 -1.23
N ASP A 610 -8.17 -31.42 -1.92
CA ASP A 610 -8.20 -31.31 -3.39
C ASP A 610 -8.42 -29.86 -3.86
N LEU A 611 -8.41 -29.66 -5.18
CA LEU A 611 -8.54 -28.34 -5.79
C LEU A 611 -9.93 -28.16 -6.38
N ASP A 612 -10.66 -27.20 -5.82
CA ASP A 612 -11.92 -26.70 -6.34
C ASP A 612 -11.71 -25.69 -7.47
N LEU A 613 -12.74 -25.50 -8.28
CA LEU A 613 -12.74 -24.53 -9.37
C LEU A 613 -13.72 -23.38 -9.08
N ILE A 614 -13.22 -22.15 -9.18
CA ILE A 614 -14.00 -20.94 -9.01
C ILE A 614 -13.80 -20.04 -10.23
N GLN A 615 -14.91 -19.57 -10.81
CA GLN A 615 -14.90 -18.64 -11.94
C GLN A 615 -15.83 -17.46 -11.64
N SER A 616 -15.38 -16.23 -11.87
CA SER A 616 -16.25 -15.05 -11.87
C SER A 616 -16.33 -14.41 -13.25
N THR A 617 -17.53 -13.98 -13.62
CA THR A 617 -17.82 -13.38 -14.93
C THR A 617 -18.86 -12.26 -14.77
N HIS A 618 -18.84 -11.26 -15.66
CA HIS A 618 -19.92 -10.26 -15.78
C HIS A 618 -20.39 -10.13 -17.23
N VAL A 619 -21.57 -9.53 -17.42
CA VAL A 619 -22.12 -9.22 -18.75
C VAL A 619 -22.21 -7.72 -18.94
N LEU A 620 -21.59 -7.22 -20.01
CA LEU A 620 -21.55 -5.82 -20.41
C LEU A 620 -21.49 -5.67 -21.94
N LEU A 621 -22.66 -5.52 -22.57
CA LEU A 621 -22.78 -5.29 -24.00
C LEU A 621 -22.51 -3.83 -24.43
N VAL A 622 -21.98 -3.67 -25.64
CA VAL A 622 -21.82 -2.38 -26.33
C VAL A 622 -22.98 -2.15 -27.30
N PHE A 623 -23.97 -1.33 -26.93
CA PHE A 623 -25.20 -1.14 -27.73
C PHE A 623 -25.00 -0.53 -29.13
N SER A 624 -23.83 0.03 -29.45
CA SER A 624 -23.50 0.43 -30.83
C SER A 624 -23.15 -0.75 -31.75
N GLN A 625 -23.03 -1.96 -31.21
CA GLN A 625 -22.83 -3.21 -31.92
C GLN A 625 -23.73 -4.28 -31.28
N PRO A 626 -25.05 -4.29 -31.55
CA PRO A 626 -25.94 -5.28 -30.98
C PRO A 626 -25.48 -6.70 -31.38
N PRO A 627 -25.75 -7.72 -30.55
CA PRO A 627 -25.46 -9.11 -30.89
C PRO A 627 -26.01 -9.45 -32.29
N THR A 628 -25.14 -9.89 -33.20
CA THR A 628 -25.53 -10.18 -34.58
C THR A 628 -25.99 -11.62 -34.71
N LEU A 629 -27.15 -11.85 -35.35
CA LEU A 629 -27.57 -13.22 -35.70
C LEU A 629 -26.64 -13.83 -36.76
N PRO A 630 -26.43 -15.17 -36.74
CA PRO A 630 -27.00 -16.16 -35.82
C PRO A 630 -26.29 -16.30 -34.45
N TYR A 631 -25.31 -15.45 -34.13
CA TYR A 631 -24.37 -15.65 -33.01
C TYR A 631 -24.78 -15.00 -31.68
N SER A 632 -26.02 -14.48 -31.58
CA SER A 632 -26.56 -13.99 -30.31
C SER A 632 -27.09 -15.18 -29.50
N PRO A 633 -26.62 -15.40 -28.26
CA PRO A 633 -27.14 -16.48 -27.41
C PRO A 633 -28.57 -16.17 -26.98
N ALA A 634 -29.31 -17.23 -26.63
CA ALA A 634 -30.64 -17.10 -26.04
C ALA A 634 -30.58 -16.60 -24.58
N GLU A 635 -29.49 -16.91 -23.88
CA GLU A 635 -29.29 -16.65 -22.46
C GLU A 635 -27.85 -16.21 -22.20
N TYR A 636 -27.68 -15.20 -21.36
CA TYR A 636 -26.43 -14.74 -20.81
C TYR A 636 -26.42 -15.05 -19.31
N ARG A 637 -25.29 -15.49 -18.78
CA ARG A 637 -25.11 -15.73 -17.34
C ARG A 637 -23.94 -14.92 -16.82
N HIS A 638 -24.06 -14.49 -15.58
CA HIS A 638 -22.99 -13.77 -14.90
C HIS A 638 -23.09 -13.89 -13.38
N GLY A 639 -21.98 -13.61 -12.70
CA GLY A 639 -21.79 -13.78 -11.27
C GLY A 639 -20.59 -14.69 -10.96
N ILE A 640 -20.64 -15.34 -9.80
CA ILE A 640 -19.58 -16.20 -9.27
C ILE A 640 -20.08 -17.65 -9.30
N PHE A 641 -19.31 -18.52 -9.95
CA PHE A 641 -19.62 -19.92 -10.17
C PHE A 641 -18.58 -20.79 -9.47
N ASN A 642 -19.07 -21.80 -8.78
CA ASN A 642 -18.24 -22.67 -7.95
C ASN A 642 -18.49 -24.12 -8.34
N TRP A 643 -17.41 -24.89 -8.46
CA TRP A 643 -17.44 -26.33 -8.62
C TRP A 643 -16.57 -26.96 -7.55
N GLN A 644 -17.21 -27.69 -6.64
CA GLN A 644 -16.50 -28.47 -5.63
C GLN A 644 -15.93 -29.72 -6.31
N ASN A 645 -14.65 -30.01 -6.10
CA ASN A 645 -14.07 -31.27 -6.53
C ASN A 645 -14.39 -32.33 -5.48
N LEU A 646 -14.90 -33.48 -5.91
CA LEU A 646 -15.32 -34.56 -5.02
C LEU A 646 -14.26 -35.65 -4.89
N LEU A 647 -13.01 -35.34 -5.23
CA LEU A 647 -11.94 -36.32 -5.31
C LEU A 647 -11.56 -36.79 -3.90
N ALA A 648 -11.50 -35.90 -2.93
CA ALA A 648 -11.24 -36.21 -1.53
C ALA A 648 -12.34 -37.10 -0.92
N GLU A 649 -13.61 -36.85 -1.24
CA GLU A 649 -14.75 -37.55 -0.65
C GLU A 649 -15.07 -38.87 -1.34
N THR A 650 -14.88 -38.95 -2.66
CA THR A 650 -15.28 -40.11 -3.48
C THR A 650 -14.11 -40.96 -3.99
N GLY A 651 -12.89 -40.43 -3.94
CA GLY A 651 -11.70 -41.05 -4.54
C GLY A 651 -11.71 -41.05 -6.07
N ARG A 652 -12.59 -40.26 -6.71
CA ARG A 652 -12.71 -40.13 -8.16
C ARG A 652 -12.82 -38.66 -8.53
N LEU A 653 -12.14 -38.26 -9.61
CA LEU A 653 -12.29 -36.92 -10.17
C LEU A 653 -13.74 -36.71 -10.61
N GLN A 654 -14.43 -35.80 -9.95
CA GLN A 654 -15.79 -35.39 -10.28
C GLN A 654 -16.03 -34.03 -9.67
N PHE A 655 -16.45 -33.07 -10.46
CA PHE A 655 -16.85 -31.76 -9.98
C PHE A 655 -18.37 -31.67 -9.86
N GLU A 656 -18.85 -31.06 -8.78
CA GLU A 656 -20.25 -30.71 -8.59
C GLU A 656 -20.42 -29.19 -8.55
N LYS A 657 -21.32 -28.65 -9.38
CA LYS A 657 -21.64 -27.22 -9.37
C LYS A 657 -22.39 -26.88 -8.08
N VAL A 658 -21.81 -26.01 -7.25
CA VAL A 658 -22.37 -25.63 -5.95
C VAL A 658 -23.26 -24.40 -6.08
N THR A 659 -24.41 -24.42 -5.40
CA THR A 659 -25.30 -23.26 -5.24
C THR A 659 -25.75 -23.12 -3.79
N GLY A 660 -26.17 -21.93 -3.37
CA GLY A 660 -26.73 -21.72 -2.02
C GLY A 660 -25.70 -21.72 -0.88
N ASN A 661 -24.40 -21.71 -1.19
CA ASN A 661 -23.32 -21.68 -0.19
C ASN A 661 -22.97 -20.27 0.33
N GLY A 662 -23.69 -19.24 -0.12
CA GLY A 662 -23.46 -17.84 0.26
C GLY A 662 -22.43 -17.09 -0.61
N PHE A 663 -21.68 -17.79 -1.46
CA PHE A 663 -20.66 -17.23 -2.35
C PHE A 663 -21.04 -17.36 -3.83
N ALA A 664 -21.46 -18.56 -4.25
CA ALA A 664 -21.99 -18.81 -5.57
C ALA A 664 -23.24 -17.95 -5.81
N SER A 665 -23.21 -17.18 -6.90
CA SER A 665 -24.27 -16.23 -7.25
C SER A 665 -24.41 -16.14 -8.76
N GLU A 666 -25.64 -16.23 -9.26
CA GLU A 666 -25.91 -16.29 -10.69
C GLU A 666 -27.13 -15.43 -11.05
N ALA A 667 -26.98 -14.61 -12.08
CA ALA A 667 -28.08 -13.92 -12.73
C ALA A 667 -28.12 -14.25 -14.21
N ARG A 668 -29.35 -14.37 -14.74
CA ARG A 668 -29.63 -14.76 -16.12
C ARG A 668 -30.30 -13.64 -16.87
N LEU A 669 -29.80 -13.35 -18.06
CA LEU A 669 -30.25 -12.25 -18.90
C LEU A 669 -30.54 -12.75 -20.32
N ARG A 670 -31.39 -12.02 -21.03
CA ARG A 670 -31.56 -12.19 -22.49
C ARG A 670 -31.57 -10.84 -23.18
N TYR A 671 -31.14 -10.81 -24.43
CA TYR A 671 -31.26 -9.61 -25.25
C TYR A 671 -32.66 -9.50 -25.85
N ASN A 672 -33.40 -8.47 -25.48
CA ASN A 672 -34.69 -8.11 -26.10
C ASN A 672 -34.44 -7.18 -27.29
N ARG A 673 -34.76 -7.66 -28.50
CA ARG A 673 -34.53 -6.92 -29.75
C ARG A 673 -35.45 -5.72 -29.94
N GLU A 674 -36.73 -5.87 -29.61
CA GLU A 674 -37.71 -4.78 -29.78
C GLU A 674 -37.37 -3.60 -28.87
N ALA A 675 -36.86 -3.88 -27.68
CA ALA A 675 -36.43 -2.88 -26.72
C ALA A 675 -34.94 -2.52 -26.82
N GLU A 676 -34.20 -3.16 -27.74
CA GLU A 676 -32.75 -3.04 -27.95
C GLU A 676 -31.91 -3.09 -26.65
N ARG A 677 -32.32 -3.90 -25.66
CA ARG A 677 -31.71 -3.96 -24.32
C ARG A 677 -31.66 -5.35 -23.73
N LEU A 678 -30.74 -5.57 -22.80
CA LEU A 678 -30.78 -6.75 -21.94
C LEU A 678 -31.98 -6.67 -20.99
N VAL A 679 -32.64 -7.80 -20.75
CA VAL A 679 -33.71 -7.93 -19.75
C VAL A 679 -33.44 -9.14 -18.85
N PRO A 680 -33.80 -9.07 -17.56
CA PRO A 680 -33.68 -10.22 -16.66
C PRO A 680 -34.52 -11.39 -17.16
N MET A 681 -33.99 -12.61 -17.05
CA MET A 681 -34.75 -13.85 -17.18
C MET A 681 -35.18 -14.38 -15.81
N THR A 682 -34.46 -14.01 -14.76
CA THR A 682 -34.74 -14.35 -13.36
C THR A 682 -34.91 -13.08 -12.53
N GLU A 683 -35.55 -13.19 -11.37
CA GLU A 683 -35.58 -12.10 -10.38
C GLU A 683 -34.26 -11.97 -9.61
N SER A 684 -33.44 -13.05 -9.61
CA SER A 684 -32.14 -13.08 -8.95
C SER A 684 -31.18 -12.04 -9.53
N ARG A 685 -30.42 -11.39 -8.65
CA ARG A 685 -29.29 -10.51 -9.02
C ARG A 685 -27.99 -11.17 -8.61
N ALA A 686 -26.93 -10.85 -9.33
CA ALA A 686 -25.57 -11.26 -8.99
C ALA A 686 -24.62 -10.06 -9.01
N PRO A 687 -23.55 -10.08 -8.21
CA PRO A 687 -22.47 -9.10 -8.32
C PRO A 687 -21.81 -9.22 -9.70
N GLY A 688 -21.74 -8.12 -10.43
CA GLY A 688 -21.04 -8.06 -11.73
C GLY A 688 -19.54 -7.80 -11.54
N LEU A 689 -18.89 -8.56 -10.66
CA LEU A 689 -17.55 -8.34 -10.14
C LEU A 689 -16.60 -9.45 -10.63
N PRO A 690 -15.95 -9.28 -11.79
CA PRO A 690 -15.22 -10.35 -12.45
C PRO A 690 -13.89 -10.71 -11.80
N TYR A 691 -13.36 -9.89 -10.89
CA TYR A 691 -12.01 -10.07 -10.34
C TYR A 691 -12.07 -10.64 -8.94
N LEU A 692 -11.49 -11.83 -8.75
CA LEU A 692 -11.47 -12.55 -7.48
C LEU A 692 -10.03 -12.64 -6.95
N VAL A 693 -9.89 -12.43 -5.65
CA VAL A 693 -8.68 -12.78 -4.89
C VAL A 693 -9.04 -13.48 -3.59
N PHE A 694 -8.13 -14.34 -3.14
CA PHE A 694 -8.29 -15.20 -1.98
C PHE A 694 -7.15 -15.01 -0.99
N GLY A 695 -7.47 -15.04 0.30
CA GLY A 695 -6.47 -14.95 1.38
C GLY A 695 -7.12 -15.26 2.73
N ASP A 696 -6.37 -15.87 3.64
CA ASP A 696 -6.80 -16.05 5.03
C ASP A 696 -6.52 -14.73 5.78
N VAL A 697 -7.55 -13.88 5.90
CA VAL A 697 -7.35 -12.54 6.47
C VAL A 697 -7.56 -12.49 7.98
N ASN A 698 -8.12 -13.54 8.55
CA ASN A 698 -8.48 -13.62 9.97
C ASN A 698 -7.67 -14.71 10.74
N ASN A 699 -6.73 -15.37 10.05
CA ASN A 699 -5.85 -16.42 10.55
C ASN A 699 -6.61 -17.64 11.12
N ASP A 700 -7.74 -18.01 10.54
CA ASP A 700 -8.52 -19.21 10.91
C ASP A 700 -8.12 -20.47 10.11
N GLY A 701 -7.27 -20.31 9.09
CA GLY A 701 -6.81 -21.38 8.20
C GLY A 701 -7.72 -21.63 6.99
N LEU A 702 -8.71 -20.79 6.76
CA LEU A 702 -9.63 -20.84 5.61
C LEU A 702 -9.39 -19.66 4.68
N LEU A 703 -9.52 -19.88 3.37
CA LEU A 703 -9.37 -18.81 2.39
C LEU A 703 -10.66 -17.98 2.31
N ASP A 704 -10.58 -16.73 2.73
CA ASP A 704 -11.61 -15.72 2.51
C ASP A 704 -11.53 -15.18 1.07
N ALA A 705 -12.61 -14.59 0.58
CA ALA A 705 -12.72 -14.17 -0.81
C ALA A 705 -13.12 -12.69 -0.93
N LEU A 706 -12.44 -11.96 -1.81
CA LEU A 706 -12.80 -10.60 -2.23
C LEU A 706 -13.08 -10.61 -3.74
N ALA A 707 -14.26 -10.14 -4.12
CA ALA A 707 -14.60 -9.82 -5.51
C ALA A 707 -14.60 -8.29 -5.69
N VAL A 708 -13.97 -7.80 -6.76
CA VAL A 708 -14.01 -6.38 -7.16
C VAL A 708 -14.33 -6.24 -8.65
N GLY A 709 -14.76 -5.05 -9.06
CA GLY A 709 -15.13 -4.81 -10.45
C GLY A 709 -15.78 -3.45 -10.72
N GLY A 710 -16.41 -3.35 -11.88
CA GLY A 710 -17.11 -2.13 -12.30
C GLY A 710 -18.35 -1.85 -11.45
N GLY A 711 -18.30 -0.80 -10.63
CA GLY A 711 -19.33 -0.49 -9.63
C GLY A 711 -20.55 0.32 -10.09
N ASP A 712 -20.74 0.56 -11.40
CA ASP A 712 -21.96 1.21 -11.90
C ASP A 712 -22.68 0.39 -13.00
N PRO A 713 -23.96 0.01 -12.77
CA PRO A 713 -24.74 -0.87 -13.62
C PRO A 713 -25.39 -0.17 -14.84
N PHE A 714 -24.95 1.02 -15.28
CA PHE A 714 -25.54 1.77 -16.42
C PHE A 714 -25.87 0.95 -17.68
N ASN A 715 -25.34 -0.26 -17.81
CA ASN A 715 -25.58 -1.18 -18.91
C ASN A 715 -25.95 -2.63 -18.49
N ARG A 716 -26.22 -2.93 -17.21
CA ARG A 716 -26.29 -4.31 -16.69
C ARG A 716 -27.57 -4.56 -15.85
N PRO A 717 -28.67 -5.04 -16.45
CA PRO A 717 -29.85 -5.46 -15.69
C PRO A 717 -29.50 -6.67 -14.81
N ALA A 718 -30.27 -6.90 -13.74
CA ALA A 718 -30.06 -7.98 -12.76
C ALA A 718 -28.62 -8.06 -12.19
N THR A 719 -27.92 -6.92 -12.17
CA THR A 719 -26.61 -6.76 -11.53
C THR A 719 -26.79 -5.99 -10.23
N GLU A 720 -26.05 -6.38 -9.20
CA GLU A 720 -26.00 -5.62 -7.96
C GLU A 720 -25.22 -4.31 -8.16
N ASP A 721 -25.65 -3.26 -7.46
CA ASP A 721 -25.04 -1.93 -7.55
C ASP A 721 -23.88 -1.80 -6.54
N VAL A 722 -22.85 -2.61 -6.73
CA VAL A 722 -21.68 -2.75 -5.83
C VAL A 722 -20.39 -2.73 -6.66
N GLY A 723 -19.33 -2.11 -6.13
CA GLY A 723 -17.96 -2.15 -6.67
C GLY A 723 -17.09 -3.24 -6.06
N ALA A 724 -17.47 -3.76 -4.88
CA ALA A 724 -16.81 -4.89 -4.25
C ALA A 724 -17.77 -5.69 -3.35
N ARG A 725 -17.45 -6.97 -3.18
CA ARG A 725 -18.02 -7.84 -2.14
C ARG A 725 -16.94 -8.72 -1.52
N PHE A 726 -17.02 -8.90 -0.21
CA PHE A 726 -16.11 -9.73 0.57
C PHE A 726 -16.89 -10.79 1.33
N TRP A 727 -16.30 -11.99 1.47
CA TRP A 727 -16.89 -13.12 2.19
C TRP A 727 -15.88 -13.75 3.13
N TYR A 728 -16.30 -14.01 4.36
CA TYR A 728 -15.58 -14.93 5.22
C TYR A 728 -15.92 -16.37 4.86
N ASN A 729 -14.92 -17.23 4.76
CA ASN A 729 -15.11 -18.66 4.65
C ASN A 729 -15.42 -19.24 6.04
N ARG A 730 -16.43 -20.10 6.12
CA ARG A 730 -16.92 -20.73 7.36
C ARG A 730 -16.66 -22.24 7.38
N GLY A 731 -15.87 -22.73 6.43
CA GLY A 731 -15.49 -24.13 6.28
C GLY A 731 -16.61 -24.99 5.68
N GLY A 732 -16.22 -26.11 5.08
CA GLY A 732 -17.14 -27.00 4.35
C GLY A 732 -17.84 -26.26 3.21
N PHE A 733 -17.07 -25.48 2.45
CA PHE A 733 -17.50 -24.72 1.28
C PHE A 733 -18.59 -23.65 1.54
N ARG A 734 -18.83 -23.26 2.80
CA ARG A 734 -19.82 -22.25 3.19
C ARG A 734 -19.19 -20.88 3.39
N PHE A 735 -19.88 -19.84 2.95
CA PHE A 735 -19.39 -18.47 3.00
C PHE A 735 -20.42 -17.52 3.58
N GLU A 736 -19.92 -16.49 4.26
CA GLU A 736 -20.73 -15.41 4.84
C GLU A 736 -20.29 -14.07 4.27
N GLU A 737 -21.19 -13.40 3.55
CA GLU A 737 -20.95 -12.05 3.03
C GLU A 737 -20.66 -11.07 4.19
N ALA A 738 -19.62 -10.26 4.01
CA ALA A 738 -18.94 -9.61 5.10
C ALA A 738 -18.47 -8.18 4.81
N THR A 739 -18.79 -7.62 3.64
CA THR A 739 -18.17 -6.38 3.15
C THR A 739 -18.27 -5.22 4.15
N ALA A 740 -19.45 -4.97 4.72
CA ALA A 740 -19.62 -3.90 5.69
C ALA A 740 -18.94 -4.21 7.03
N LYS A 741 -19.12 -5.43 7.56
CA LYS A 741 -18.60 -5.84 8.86
C LYS A 741 -17.08 -6.00 8.88
N SER A 742 -16.46 -6.32 7.75
CA SER A 742 -15.01 -6.38 7.62
C SER A 742 -14.39 -5.00 7.43
N GLY A 743 -15.16 -3.91 7.30
CA GLY A 743 -14.58 -2.59 7.03
C GLY A 743 -14.15 -2.36 5.59
N LEU A 744 -14.42 -3.30 4.67
CA LEU A 744 -14.25 -3.14 3.22
C LEU A 744 -15.43 -2.44 2.53
N GLY A 745 -16.47 -2.06 3.29
CA GLY A 745 -17.59 -1.22 2.84
C GLY A 745 -17.20 0.03 2.02
N PRO A 746 -16.10 0.74 2.33
CA PRO A 746 -15.63 1.87 1.53
C PRO A 746 -15.36 1.54 0.06
N LEU A 747 -15.05 0.29 -0.30
CA LEU A 747 -14.90 -0.08 -1.72
C LEU A 747 -16.18 0.16 -2.54
N ASN A 748 -17.35 0.26 -1.90
CA ASN A 748 -18.62 0.61 -2.53
C ASN A 748 -18.95 2.12 -2.55
N GLN A 749 -18.03 2.97 -2.13
CA GLN A 749 -18.18 4.43 -2.17
C GLN A 749 -18.08 4.99 -3.59
N SER A 750 -18.72 6.13 -3.80
CA SER A 750 -18.58 6.95 -5.00
C SER A 750 -17.20 7.61 -5.06
N TYR A 751 -16.78 8.03 -6.26
CA TYR A 751 -15.58 8.85 -6.42
C TYR A 751 -15.62 10.12 -5.57
N ARG A 752 -16.79 10.74 -5.38
CA ARG A 752 -16.97 11.91 -4.51
C ARG A 752 -16.56 11.63 -3.06
N GLU A 753 -17.00 10.51 -2.52
CA GLU A 753 -16.68 10.09 -1.16
C GLU A 753 -15.19 9.74 -1.04
N TRP A 754 -14.64 9.03 -2.04
CA TRP A 754 -13.20 8.77 -2.11
C TRP A 754 -12.37 10.04 -2.19
N PHE A 755 -12.79 11.05 -2.96
CA PHE A 755 -12.13 12.35 -2.99
C PHE A 755 -12.15 13.05 -1.64
N ALA A 756 -13.29 13.02 -0.96
CA ALA A 756 -13.41 13.57 0.39
C ALA A 756 -12.52 12.82 1.39
N PHE A 757 -12.41 11.49 1.27
CA PHE A 757 -11.57 10.67 2.12
C PHE A 757 -10.07 10.92 1.88
N LEU A 758 -9.66 11.02 0.62
CA LEU A 758 -8.27 11.22 0.22
C LEU A 758 -7.79 12.68 0.35
N ASP A 759 -8.68 13.60 0.74
CA ASP A 759 -8.45 15.05 0.70
C ASP A 759 -7.95 15.53 -0.67
N ALA A 760 -8.51 14.96 -1.73
CA ALA A 760 -8.12 15.21 -3.11
C ALA A 760 -9.21 15.97 -3.86
N ALA A 761 -8.82 16.88 -4.75
CA ALA A 761 -9.75 17.65 -5.56
C ALA A 761 -10.02 16.96 -6.90
N PRO A 762 -11.28 16.90 -7.38
CA PRO A 762 -11.57 16.35 -8.68
C PRO A 762 -11.04 17.29 -9.79
N SER A 763 -10.57 16.70 -10.89
CA SER A 763 -10.00 17.45 -12.03
C SER A 763 -11.02 18.40 -12.69
N ALA A 764 -10.51 19.43 -13.39
CA ALA A 764 -11.33 20.45 -14.03
C ALA A 764 -12.33 19.90 -15.09
N ALA A 765 -11.95 18.80 -15.77
CA ALA A 765 -12.80 18.11 -16.75
C ALA A 765 -14.08 17.52 -16.13
N VAL A 766 -14.04 17.25 -14.83
CA VAL A 766 -15.13 16.62 -14.06
C VAL A 766 -16.07 17.67 -13.53
N LYS A 767 -15.51 18.78 -13.03
CA LYS A 767 -16.27 19.94 -12.55
C LYS A 767 -17.15 20.56 -13.65
N THR A 768 -16.76 20.40 -14.92
CA THR A 768 -17.47 20.93 -16.09
C THR A 768 -18.34 19.88 -16.79
N PHE A 769 -18.45 18.66 -16.25
CA PHE A 769 -19.25 17.60 -16.85
C PHE A 769 -20.75 17.92 -16.78
N ASN A 770 -21.40 17.95 -17.94
CA ASN A 770 -22.85 18.11 -18.06
C ASN A 770 -23.49 16.81 -18.62
N PRO A 771 -24.18 16.00 -17.79
CA PRO A 771 -24.82 14.76 -18.24
C PRO A 771 -25.92 14.99 -19.28
N ALA A 772 -26.62 16.14 -19.24
CA ALA A 772 -27.69 16.45 -20.18
C ALA A 772 -27.16 16.81 -21.58
N ALA A 773 -25.92 17.30 -21.69
CA ALA A 773 -25.31 17.71 -22.95
C ALA A 773 -24.57 16.58 -23.67
N ARG A 774 -24.20 15.50 -22.96
CA ARG A 774 -23.47 14.37 -23.54
C ARG A 774 -24.39 13.15 -23.69
N LYS A 775 -24.74 12.80 -24.93
CA LYS A 775 -25.38 11.51 -25.28
C LYS A 775 -24.39 10.37 -25.07
N ILE A 776 -24.13 9.98 -23.83
CA ILE A 776 -23.29 8.82 -23.50
C ILE A 776 -24.06 7.55 -23.90
N ARG A 777 -23.35 6.55 -24.42
CA ARG A 777 -23.90 5.26 -24.87
C ARG A 777 -24.33 4.36 -23.68
N SER A 778 -25.33 4.80 -22.91
CA SER A 778 -26.05 3.98 -21.93
C SER A 778 -27.19 3.21 -22.61
N GLN A 779 -27.79 2.23 -21.92
CA GLN A 779 -29.03 1.61 -22.38
C GLN A 779 -30.13 2.67 -22.63
N PRO A 780 -30.98 2.48 -23.65
CA PRO A 780 -32.16 3.32 -23.85
C PRO A 780 -32.98 3.46 -22.56
N GLY A 781 -33.21 4.70 -22.11
CA GLY A 781 -33.98 5.02 -20.90
C GLY A 781 -33.17 5.23 -19.61
N LEU A 782 -31.84 5.11 -19.64
CA LEU A 782 -30.97 5.42 -18.50
C LEU A 782 -30.22 6.75 -18.68
N THR A 783 -30.35 7.66 -17.72
CA THR A 783 -29.68 8.96 -17.70
C THR A 783 -28.25 8.81 -17.17
N PRO A 784 -27.22 9.32 -17.86
CA PRO A 784 -25.87 9.34 -17.33
C PRO A 784 -25.78 10.13 -16.02
N LYS A 785 -25.10 9.60 -14.99
CA LYS A 785 -24.80 10.35 -13.76
C LYS A 785 -23.59 11.26 -13.95
N ASN A 786 -23.41 12.18 -13.02
CA ASN A 786 -22.15 12.89 -12.85
C ASN A 786 -21.03 11.86 -12.54
N PRO A 787 -19.85 11.93 -13.19
CA PRO A 787 -18.74 11.02 -12.93
C PRO A 787 -18.33 10.90 -11.46
N LEU A 788 -18.49 11.95 -10.66
CA LEU A 788 -18.19 11.89 -9.22
C LEU A 788 -19.17 11.03 -8.42
N ASP A 789 -20.38 10.85 -8.93
CA ASP A 789 -21.41 10.02 -8.28
C ASP A 789 -21.33 8.57 -8.75
N ASN A 790 -20.39 8.24 -9.65
CA ASN A 790 -20.06 6.86 -10.01
C ASN A 790 -19.13 6.25 -8.96
N ARG A 791 -19.16 4.94 -8.83
CA ARG A 791 -18.16 4.18 -8.06
C ARG A 791 -16.90 3.95 -8.87
N PRO A 792 -15.74 3.74 -8.22
CA PRO A 792 -14.55 3.24 -8.90
C PRO A 792 -14.83 1.98 -9.71
N SER A 793 -14.16 1.88 -10.86
CA SER A 793 -14.11 0.64 -11.61
C SER A 793 -12.83 -0.06 -11.21
N TYR A 794 -12.92 -0.99 -10.27
CA TYR A 794 -11.75 -1.74 -9.86
C TYR A 794 -11.38 -2.74 -10.95
N SER A 795 -10.09 -2.84 -11.23
CA SER A 795 -9.51 -3.76 -12.20
C SER A 795 -9.02 -5.05 -11.57
N ASP A 796 -8.63 -4.98 -10.30
CA ASP A 796 -8.02 -6.08 -9.57
C ASP A 796 -7.87 -5.69 -8.08
N ALA A 797 -7.52 -6.67 -7.24
CA ALA A 797 -7.06 -6.44 -5.88
C ALA A 797 -5.94 -7.42 -5.55
N VAL A 798 -5.14 -7.14 -4.52
CA VAL A 798 -4.07 -8.03 -4.03
C VAL A 798 -4.11 -8.07 -2.51
N PHE A 799 -4.03 -9.27 -1.95
CA PHE A 799 -3.75 -9.48 -0.54
C PHE A 799 -2.23 -9.53 -0.30
N GLY A 800 -1.75 -8.88 0.75
CA GLY A 800 -0.35 -8.92 1.17
C GLY A 800 -0.20 -8.43 2.60
N ASP A 801 0.81 -8.90 3.33
CA ASP A 801 1.12 -8.41 4.68
C ASP A 801 2.15 -7.28 4.55
N PHE A 802 1.69 -6.06 4.27
CA PHE A 802 2.56 -4.96 3.84
C PHE A 802 3.29 -4.30 5.02
N ASN A 803 2.78 -4.49 6.24
CA ASN A 803 3.37 -3.98 7.48
C ASN A 803 4.00 -5.08 8.35
N ASN A 804 4.15 -6.29 7.83
CA ASN A 804 4.74 -7.45 8.49
C ASN A 804 4.11 -7.81 9.86
N ASP A 805 2.86 -7.43 10.12
CA ASP A 805 2.22 -7.62 11.43
C ASP A 805 1.61 -9.02 11.64
N GLY A 806 1.59 -9.85 10.60
CA GLY A 806 1.03 -11.20 10.59
C GLY A 806 -0.39 -11.27 10.00
N TRP A 807 -0.95 -10.16 9.53
CA TRP A 807 -2.29 -10.10 8.99
C TRP A 807 -2.26 -9.64 7.53
N LEU A 808 -3.06 -10.29 6.69
CA LEU A 808 -3.18 -9.87 5.29
C LEU A 808 -3.96 -8.56 5.20
N ASP A 809 -3.34 -7.57 4.58
CA ASP A 809 -3.90 -6.30 4.12
C ASP A 809 -4.41 -6.41 2.68
N VAL A 810 -5.08 -5.36 2.17
CA VAL A 810 -5.60 -5.31 0.80
C VAL A 810 -5.15 -4.05 0.07
N VAL A 811 -4.72 -4.21 -1.19
CA VAL A 811 -4.69 -3.12 -2.16
C VAL A 811 -5.73 -3.38 -3.25
N ALA A 812 -6.62 -2.42 -3.49
CA ALA A 812 -7.57 -2.45 -4.61
C ALA A 812 -7.15 -1.45 -5.68
N PHE A 813 -7.03 -1.92 -6.93
CA PHE A 813 -6.58 -1.13 -8.06
C PHE A 813 -7.76 -0.44 -8.75
N ASP A 814 -7.72 0.89 -8.85
CA ASP A 814 -8.63 1.61 -9.73
C ASP A 814 -8.13 1.53 -11.18
N ARG A 815 -9.06 1.31 -12.12
CA ARG A 815 -8.77 1.09 -13.54
C ARG A 815 -8.86 2.36 -14.39
N LEU A 816 -9.33 3.47 -13.82
CA LEU A 816 -9.47 4.78 -14.50
C LEU A 816 -10.16 4.70 -15.87
N GLU A 817 -11.37 4.14 -15.91
CA GLU A 817 -12.14 4.00 -17.17
C GLU A 817 -12.75 5.33 -17.66
N SER A 818 -12.97 6.31 -16.77
CA SER A 818 -13.49 7.63 -17.15
C SER A 818 -12.40 8.53 -17.75
N GLN A 819 -12.71 9.25 -18.83
CA GLN A 819 -11.82 10.27 -19.44
C GLN A 819 -11.59 11.52 -18.56
N ALA A 820 -12.04 11.47 -17.33
CA ALA A 820 -11.91 12.52 -16.35
C ALA A 820 -11.71 11.80 -15.01
N ILE A 821 -10.88 12.37 -14.14
CA ILE A 821 -10.69 12.04 -12.71
C ILE A 821 -9.31 11.42 -12.37
N GLU A 822 -8.65 12.01 -11.37
CA GLU A 822 -7.45 11.53 -10.68
C GLU A 822 -7.85 10.65 -9.49
N THR A 823 -8.03 9.35 -9.72
CA THR A 823 -8.18 8.36 -8.64
C THR A 823 -7.02 7.38 -8.66
N ARG A 824 -6.78 6.73 -7.53
CA ARG A 824 -5.54 6.02 -7.20
C ARG A 824 -5.90 4.68 -6.56
N SER A 825 -4.96 3.75 -6.52
CA SER A 825 -5.13 2.47 -5.84
C SER A 825 -5.31 2.68 -4.33
N PHE A 826 -6.15 1.87 -3.70
CA PHE A 826 -6.60 2.07 -2.33
C PHE A 826 -6.02 0.99 -1.42
N LEU A 827 -5.32 1.40 -0.36
CA LEU A 827 -4.79 0.51 0.67
C LEU A 827 -5.80 0.38 1.81
N PHE A 828 -5.98 -0.84 2.28
CA PHE A 828 -6.73 -1.19 3.48
C PHE A 828 -5.83 -2.02 4.39
N LEU A 829 -5.51 -1.48 5.57
CA LEU A 829 -4.74 -2.23 6.56
C LEU A 829 -5.67 -3.06 7.44
N ASN A 830 -5.26 -4.28 7.74
CA ASN A 830 -5.96 -5.15 8.68
C ASN A 830 -5.74 -4.64 10.11
N ARG A 831 -6.76 -4.76 10.97
CA ARG A 831 -6.69 -4.34 12.38
C ARG A 831 -6.16 -5.44 13.31
N GLY A 832 -5.77 -6.57 12.76
CA GLY A 832 -5.33 -7.74 13.52
C GLY A 832 -6.45 -8.68 13.93
N ASP A 833 -7.58 -8.64 13.21
CA ASP A 833 -8.78 -9.44 13.51
C ASP A 833 -9.60 -9.81 12.27
N GLY A 834 -9.06 -9.59 11.06
CA GLY A 834 -9.77 -9.78 9.80
C GLY A 834 -10.64 -8.59 9.38
N THR A 835 -10.70 -7.52 10.18
CA THR A 835 -11.32 -6.25 9.78
C THR A 835 -10.29 -5.26 9.26
N PHE A 836 -10.74 -4.33 8.44
CA PHE A 836 -9.92 -3.47 7.60
C PHE A 836 -10.22 -1.99 7.82
N GLU A 837 -9.19 -1.17 7.62
CA GLU A 837 -9.27 0.28 7.65
C GLU A 837 -8.67 0.88 6.37
N PRO A 838 -9.44 1.68 5.60
CA PRO A 838 -8.89 2.38 4.45
C PRO A 838 -7.82 3.37 4.90
N GLN A 839 -6.74 3.46 4.13
CA GLN A 839 -5.64 4.39 4.38
C GLN A 839 -5.65 5.53 3.36
N PRO A 840 -5.46 6.79 3.79
CA PRO A 840 -5.34 7.90 2.86
C PRO A 840 -4.03 7.77 2.04
N THR A 841 -3.95 8.37 0.84
CA THR A 841 -2.71 8.31 0.02
C THR A 841 -1.48 8.84 0.75
N THR A 842 -1.70 9.63 1.79
CA THR A 842 -0.65 10.25 2.57
C THR A 842 -0.05 9.31 3.61
N ILE A 843 -0.71 8.18 3.87
CA ILE A 843 -0.17 6.98 4.51
C ILE A 843 0.28 5.99 3.45
N SER A 844 -0.57 5.68 2.47
CA SER A 844 -0.29 4.56 1.57
C SER A 844 0.82 4.88 0.56
N GLY A 845 0.86 6.09 0.01
CA GLY A 845 1.74 6.44 -1.12
C GLY A 845 1.30 5.89 -2.47
N LEU A 846 0.21 5.10 -2.50
CA LEU A 846 -0.38 4.59 -3.72
C LEU A 846 -1.06 5.74 -4.48
N ASN A 847 -0.35 6.29 -5.45
CA ASN A 847 -0.78 7.43 -6.27
C ASN A 847 -1.05 7.08 -7.74
N GLY A 848 -1.19 5.78 -8.03
CA GLY A 848 -1.28 5.22 -9.37
C GLY A 848 -2.47 4.29 -9.59
N THR A 849 -2.65 3.89 -10.84
CA THR A 849 -3.74 3.02 -11.33
C THR A 849 -3.17 1.90 -12.18
N GLY A 850 -3.91 0.82 -12.36
CA GLY A 850 -3.47 -0.29 -13.20
C GLY A 850 -4.58 -1.28 -13.54
N ILE A 851 -4.25 -2.34 -14.27
CA ILE A 851 -5.18 -3.44 -14.58
C ILE A 851 -4.99 -4.67 -13.71
N CYS A 852 -3.79 -4.87 -13.19
CA CYS A 852 -3.47 -5.96 -12.31
C CYS A 852 -2.22 -5.62 -11.51
N GLY A 853 -2.00 -6.35 -10.42
CA GLY A 853 -0.76 -6.26 -9.69
C GLY A 853 -0.35 -7.56 -9.01
N ALA A 854 0.81 -7.51 -8.36
CA ALA A 854 1.30 -8.60 -7.52
C ALA A 854 2.09 -8.00 -6.36
N ALA A 855 1.96 -8.61 -5.18
CA ALA A 855 2.72 -8.25 -3.99
C ALA A 855 3.87 -9.24 -3.83
N THR A 856 5.10 -8.72 -3.83
CA THR A 856 6.30 -9.56 -3.69
C THR A 856 7.48 -8.72 -3.22
N ASP A 857 8.41 -9.35 -2.51
CA ASP A 857 9.69 -8.72 -2.13
C ASP A 857 10.67 -8.81 -3.31
N LEU A 858 10.85 -7.71 -4.06
CA LEU A 858 11.68 -7.70 -5.28
C LEU A 858 13.16 -7.43 -4.98
N ASN A 859 13.45 -6.80 -3.85
CA ASN A 859 14.80 -6.35 -3.50
C ASN A 859 15.44 -7.19 -2.38
N ASN A 860 14.70 -8.17 -1.84
CA ASN A 860 15.04 -9.05 -0.71
C ASN A 860 15.29 -8.29 0.60
N ASP A 861 14.54 -7.22 0.86
CA ASP A 861 14.62 -6.46 2.12
C ASP A 861 13.61 -6.94 3.18
N GLY A 862 12.75 -7.90 2.84
CA GLY A 862 11.74 -8.47 3.71
C GLY A 862 10.38 -7.77 3.67
N LEU A 863 10.23 -6.76 2.83
CA LEU A 863 9.00 -6.00 2.66
C LEU A 863 8.37 -6.35 1.32
N LEU A 864 7.05 -6.52 1.31
CA LEU A 864 6.33 -6.74 0.05
C LEU A 864 6.25 -5.42 -0.72
N ASP A 865 6.90 -5.38 -1.88
CA ASP A 865 6.72 -4.37 -2.92
C ASP A 865 5.49 -4.68 -3.77
N LEU A 866 5.05 -3.72 -4.58
CA LEU A 866 3.90 -3.89 -5.46
C LEU A 866 4.24 -3.53 -6.91
N ILE A 867 4.08 -4.49 -7.82
CA ILE A 867 4.10 -4.26 -9.27
C ILE A 867 2.67 -4.02 -9.71
N VAL A 868 2.45 -2.97 -10.50
CA VAL A 868 1.14 -2.62 -11.05
C VAL A 868 1.27 -2.45 -12.56
N ALA A 869 0.57 -3.28 -13.30
CA ALA A 869 0.61 -3.29 -14.75
C ALA A 869 -0.33 -2.23 -15.37
N ALA A 870 0.13 -1.58 -16.43
CA ALA A 870 -0.69 -0.73 -17.29
C ALA A 870 -1.73 -1.53 -18.09
N ASP A 871 -2.63 -0.89 -18.85
CA ASP A 871 -3.65 -1.59 -19.65
C ASP A 871 -3.73 -1.06 -21.09
N PRO A 872 -2.82 -1.45 -22.00
CA PRO A 872 -2.88 -0.96 -23.38
C PRO A 872 -4.09 -1.51 -24.14
N ASP A 873 -4.59 -2.69 -23.77
CA ASP A 873 -5.58 -3.42 -24.55
C ASP A 873 -7.02 -3.01 -24.31
N ASN A 874 -7.33 -2.51 -23.11
CA ASN A 874 -8.69 -2.10 -22.76
C ASN A 874 -8.91 -0.59 -22.82
N THR A 875 -7.85 0.23 -22.94
CA THR A 875 -7.93 1.69 -22.69
C THR A 875 -8.30 2.59 -23.87
N GLY A 876 -8.45 2.08 -25.10
CA GLY A 876 -8.75 2.93 -26.26
C GLY A 876 -7.64 3.94 -26.56
N LYS A 877 -7.90 5.00 -27.35
CA LYS A 877 -6.89 5.96 -27.83
C LYS A 877 -6.01 6.48 -26.67
N ALA A 878 -4.69 6.59 -26.91
CA ALA A 878 -3.68 7.05 -25.94
C ALA A 878 -3.75 8.56 -25.64
N SER A 879 -4.96 9.12 -25.45
CA SER A 879 -5.15 10.54 -25.10
C SER A 879 -4.62 10.89 -23.69
N ASP A 880 -4.21 9.88 -22.92
CA ASP A 880 -3.51 10.03 -21.64
C ASP A 880 -2.36 9.01 -21.57
N PRO A 881 -1.10 9.47 -21.51
CA PRO A 881 0.07 8.58 -21.46
C PRO A 881 0.10 7.62 -20.29
N ARG A 882 -0.43 8.07 -19.15
CA ARG A 882 -0.39 7.35 -17.86
C ARG A 882 -1.10 6.01 -17.90
N ARG A 883 -1.98 5.79 -18.89
CA ARG A 883 -2.68 4.51 -19.11
C ARG A 883 -1.78 3.40 -19.65
N TYR A 884 -0.58 3.75 -20.13
CA TYR A 884 0.43 2.84 -20.67
C TYR A 884 1.68 2.74 -19.77
N GLU A 885 1.67 3.40 -18.61
CA GLU A 885 2.80 3.43 -17.67
C GLU A 885 2.59 2.38 -16.58
N SER A 886 3.44 1.34 -16.58
CA SER A 886 3.48 0.39 -15.46
C SER A 886 4.15 1.06 -14.26
N MET A 887 3.75 0.66 -13.06
CA MET A 887 4.28 1.23 -11.82
C MET A 887 4.89 0.15 -10.94
N VAL A 888 5.96 0.52 -10.26
CA VAL A 888 6.51 -0.25 -9.15
C VAL A 888 6.46 0.64 -7.92
N PHE A 889 5.84 0.11 -6.88
CA PHE A 889 5.73 0.74 -5.58
C PHE A 889 6.65 -0.02 -4.62
N MET A 890 7.79 0.59 -4.31
CA MET A 890 8.71 0.07 -3.31
C MET A 890 8.11 0.29 -1.93
N ASN A 891 8.11 -0.73 -1.09
CA ASN A 891 7.72 -0.57 0.30
C ASN A 891 8.88 0.04 1.10
N ALA A 892 8.69 1.27 1.60
CA ALA A 892 9.73 1.99 2.34
C ALA A 892 9.98 1.41 3.74
N GLY A 893 9.08 0.54 4.22
CA GLY A 893 9.19 -0.10 5.52
C GLY A 893 8.67 0.75 6.68
N LEU A 894 7.87 1.76 6.37
CA LEU A 894 7.22 2.65 7.34
C LEU A 894 5.93 2.03 7.90
N HIS A 895 5.28 2.72 8.85
CA HIS A 895 4.01 2.29 9.47
C HIS A 895 4.04 0.91 10.13
N GLY A 896 5.15 0.58 10.80
CA GLY A 896 5.33 -0.65 11.57
C GLY A 896 6.10 -1.76 10.86
N ALA A 897 6.25 -1.68 9.54
CA ALA A 897 6.83 -2.76 8.74
C ALA A 897 8.27 -3.14 9.14
N ARG A 898 9.18 -2.17 9.28
CA ARG A 898 10.57 -2.42 9.74
C ARG A 898 10.69 -2.76 11.23
N GLU A 899 9.67 -2.51 12.02
CA GLU A 899 9.66 -2.84 13.45
C GLU A 899 9.21 -4.29 13.70
N ASN A 900 8.67 -4.92 12.67
CA ASN A 900 8.19 -6.29 12.69
C ASN A 900 9.16 -7.23 11.98
N HIS A 901 9.03 -8.50 12.29
CA HIS A 901 9.80 -9.58 11.72
C HIS A 901 9.05 -10.20 10.53
N TRP A 902 9.77 -10.86 9.64
CA TRP A 902 9.18 -11.48 8.45
C TRP A 902 9.76 -12.86 8.19
N LEU A 903 9.13 -13.64 7.32
CA LEU A 903 9.67 -14.91 6.82
C LEU A 903 9.23 -15.07 5.37
N ARG A 904 10.19 -15.35 4.49
CA ARG A 904 9.91 -15.73 3.11
C ARG A 904 10.41 -17.14 2.85
N LEU A 905 9.56 -17.96 2.25
CA LEU A 905 9.82 -19.36 1.96
C LEU A 905 9.67 -19.62 0.47
N ARG A 906 10.68 -20.26 -0.11
CA ARG A 906 10.53 -21.04 -1.35
C ARG A 906 10.59 -22.53 -1.02
N PHE A 907 10.24 -23.38 -1.98
CA PHE A 907 10.09 -24.82 -1.74
C PHE A 907 10.95 -25.64 -2.71
N SER A 908 11.62 -26.65 -2.18
CA SER A 908 12.42 -27.62 -2.94
C SER A 908 12.12 -29.06 -2.50
N GLY A 909 12.67 -30.04 -3.22
CA GLY A 909 12.41 -31.46 -2.92
C GLY A 909 10.97 -31.91 -3.21
N ILE A 910 10.21 -31.13 -3.98
CA ILE A 910 8.84 -31.38 -4.39
C ILE A 910 8.63 -30.93 -5.84
N THR A 911 7.77 -31.61 -6.59
CA THR A 911 7.37 -31.17 -7.93
C THR A 911 6.33 -30.07 -7.85
N HIS A 912 6.24 -29.20 -8.86
CA HIS A 912 5.24 -28.13 -8.86
C HIS A 912 3.81 -28.67 -8.87
N ALA A 913 3.54 -29.81 -9.53
CA ALA A 913 2.23 -30.47 -9.47
C ALA A 913 1.78 -30.78 -8.03
N ARG A 914 2.70 -31.24 -7.17
CA ARG A 914 2.41 -31.55 -5.76
C ARG A 914 2.43 -30.31 -4.85
N LEU A 915 3.09 -29.23 -5.27
CA LEU A 915 3.22 -28.00 -4.49
C LEU A 915 2.04 -27.04 -4.71
N LEU A 916 1.54 -26.93 -5.94
CA LEU A 916 0.38 -26.11 -6.27
C LEU A 916 -0.84 -26.60 -5.49
N GLY A 917 -1.42 -25.73 -4.68
CA GLY A 917 -2.49 -26.07 -3.73
C GLY A 917 -2.03 -26.25 -2.29
N ALA A 918 -0.72 -26.32 -2.01
CA ALA A 918 -0.23 -26.50 -0.66
C ALA A 918 -0.60 -25.31 0.25
N ARG A 919 -1.02 -25.60 1.48
CA ARG A 919 -1.24 -24.62 2.55
C ARG A 919 -0.06 -24.59 3.51
N ILE A 920 0.46 -23.40 3.77
CA ILE A 920 1.60 -23.13 4.64
C ILE A 920 1.10 -22.32 5.82
N ASP A 921 1.25 -22.89 7.01
CA ASP A 921 0.78 -22.31 8.26
C ASP A 921 1.98 -21.94 9.13
N VAL A 922 1.99 -20.75 9.70
CA VAL A 922 3.03 -20.27 10.60
C VAL A 922 2.44 -20.11 12.00
N PHE A 923 3.11 -20.67 13.01
CA PHE A 923 2.69 -20.62 14.41
C PHE A 923 3.77 -20.02 15.30
N GLU A 924 3.35 -19.41 16.41
CA GLU A 924 4.26 -19.07 17.49
C GLU A 924 4.89 -20.35 18.06
N PRO A 925 6.22 -20.40 18.29
CA PRO A 925 6.93 -21.63 18.59
C PRO A 925 6.35 -22.41 19.78
N GLY A 926 6.03 -23.69 19.55
CA GLY A 926 5.50 -24.58 20.59
C GLY A 926 4.08 -24.24 21.06
N THR A 927 3.39 -23.31 20.42
CA THR A 927 1.99 -22.97 20.74
C THR A 927 1.06 -23.32 19.58
N LYS A 928 -0.25 -23.14 19.78
CA LYS A 928 -1.27 -23.26 18.72
C LYS A 928 -1.69 -21.91 18.15
N LYS A 929 -1.01 -20.83 18.54
CA LYS A 929 -1.33 -19.49 18.07
C LYS A 929 -0.79 -19.36 16.65
N ARG A 930 -1.72 -19.38 15.69
CA ARG A 930 -1.41 -19.11 14.28
C ARG A 930 -1.03 -17.64 14.11
N LEU A 931 0.03 -17.40 13.34
CA LEU A 931 0.52 -16.08 12.97
C LEU A 931 0.24 -15.76 11.50
N GLY A 932 -0.03 -16.77 10.67
CA GLY A 932 -0.36 -16.58 9.26
C GLY A 932 -0.65 -17.89 8.55
N THR A 933 -1.45 -17.81 7.47
CA THR A 933 -1.64 -18.88 6.48
C THR A 933 -1.36 -18.34 5.08
N ARG A 934 -0.66 -19.10 4.23
CA ARG A 934 -0.47 -18.80 2.80
C ARG A 934 -0.70 -20.06 1.99
N GLY A 935 -1.43 -19.95 0.88
CA GLY A 935 -1.51 -21.02 -0.10
C GLY A 935 -0.55 -20.80 -1.27
N ILE A 936 -0.02 -21.87 -1.84
CA ILE A 936 0.87 -21.82 -3.00
C ILE A 936 0.07 -22.03 -4.27
N TYR A 937 -0.05 -21.00 -5.10
CA TYR A 937 -0.88 -21.00 -6.29
C TYR A 937 -0.19 -20.34 -7.47
N SER A 938 -0.53 -20.73 -8.70
CA SER A 938 0.10 -20.23 -9.92
C SER A 938 -0.25 -18.78 -10.29
N ASN A 939 -1.33 -18.24 -9.71
CA ASN A 939 -1.80 -16.88 -9.93
C ASN A 939 -2.14 -16.21 -8.61
N GLN A 940 -1.70 -14.96 -8.41
CA GLN A 940 -2.08 -14.17 -7.23
C GLN A 940 -3.39 -13.41 -7.46
N SER A 941 -3.55 -12.84 -8.65
CA SER A 941 -4.68 -11.98 -9.01
C SER A 941 -5.00 -12.08 -10.50
N TYR A 942 -5.82 -11.14 -11.02
CA TYR A 942 -6.12 -11.08 -12.44
C TYR A 942 -4.84 -10.82 -13.26
N LYS A 943 -4.59 -11.56 -14.36
CA LYS A 943 -3.43 -11.40 -15.26
C LYS A 943 -2.01 -11.40 -14.65
N SER A 944 -1.88 -11.84 -13.40
CA SER A 944 -0.59 -11.97 -12.71
C SER A 944 -0.29 -13.43 -12.33
N GLY A 945 0.90 -13.90 -12.70
CA GLY A 945 1.47 -15.17 -12.28
C GLY A 945 2.27 -15.04 -10.99
N SER A 946 2.18 -16.04 -10.11
CA SER A 946 2.86 -16.07 -8.81
C SER A 946 4.25 -16.71 -8.86
N SER A 947 5.13 -16.35 -7.93
CA SER A 947 6.47 -16.93 -7.75
C SER A 947 6.50 -18.31 -7.10
N LEU A 948 5.35 -18.84 -6.66
CA LEU A 948 5.22 -20.07 -5.88
C LEU A 948 5.95 -20.02 -4.52
N GLU A 949 6.08 -18.82 -3.97
CA GLU A 949 6.66 -18.57 -2.65
C GLU A 949 5.59 -18.14 -1.64
N ALA A 950 5.93 -18.25 -0.36
CA ALA A 950 5.11 -17.73 0.72
C ALA A 950 5.89 -16.67 1.51
N HIS A 951 5.27 -15.50 1.70
CA HIS A 951 5.80 -14.44 2.55
C HIS A 951 4.83 -14.20 3.72
N PHE A 952 5.39 -14.07 4.92
CA PHE A 952 4.69 -13.85 6.17
C PHE A 952 5.30 -12.66 6.91
N GLY A 953 4.47 -11.73 7.36
CA GLY A 953 4.79 -10.96 8.56
C GLY A 953 4.68 -11.84 9.79
N LEU A 954 5.55 -11.61 10.75
CA LEU A 954 5.62 -12.35 12.00
C LEU A 954 5.30 -11.46 13.21
N GLY A 955 4.98 -10.18 12.98
CA GLY A 955 4.86 -9.18 14.04
C GLY A 955 6.13 -9.14 14.88
N LYS A 956 6.01 -9.42 16.18
CA LYS A 956 7.17 -9.43 17.10
C LYS A 956 7.85 -10.80 17.24
N ALA A 957 7.37 -11.84 16.57
CA ALA A 957 7.96 -13.17 16.66
C ALA A 957 9.26 -13.26 15.83
N ARG A 958 10.37 -13.60 16.48
CA ARG A 958 11.68 -13.82 15.83
C ARG A 958 11.89 -15.23 15.32
N ARG A 959 11.06 -16.15 15.78
CA ARG A 959 11.09 -17.56 15.42
C ARG A 959 9.68 -18.08 15.36
N VAL A 960 9.46 -19.09 14.53
CA VAL A 960 8.15 -19.69 14.29
C VAL A 960 8.25 -21.18 14.03
N ASP A 961 7.13 -21.89 14.21
CA ASP A 961 6.95 -23.24 13.70
C ASP A 961 6.19 -23.15 12.37
N VAL A 962 6.72 -23.76 11.31
CA VAL A 962 6.14 -23.75 9.96
C VAL A 962 5.52 -25.12 9.69
N SER A 963 4.22 -25.18 9.46
CA SER A 963 3.52 -26.40 9.05
C SER A 963 3.18 -26.34 7.57
N VAL A 964 3.52 -27.40 6.85
CA VAL A 964 3.24 -27.58 5.43
C VAL A 964 2.14 -28.61 5.30
N HIS A 965 1.10 -28.28 4.54
CA HIS A 965 -0.03 -29.13 4.23
C HIS A 965 -0.12 -29.30 2.71
N LEU A 966 0.14 -30.50 2.22
CA LEU A 966 0.05 -30.82 0.81
C LEU A 966 -1.32 -31.39 0.47
N LEU A 967 -1.70 -31.24 -0.80
CA LEU A 967 -2.87 -31.91 -1.35
C LEU A 967 -2.78 -33.44 -1.10
N GLY A 968 -3.91 -34.07 -0.79
CA GLY A 968 -3.97 -35.49 -0.42
C GLY A 968 -3.53 -35.82 1.02
N GLY A 969 -3.25 -34.82 1.86
CA GLY A 969 -3.19 -34.97 3.32
C GLY A 969 -1.81 -35.24 3.92
N GLU A 970 -0.72 -35.18 3.13
CA GLU A 970 0.64 -35.19 3.68
C GLU A 970 0.93 -33.87 4.40
N ASN A 971 1.20 -33.95 5.71
CA ASN A 971 1.44 -32.78 6.56
C ASN A 971 2.68 -32.98 7.44
N PHE A 972 3.46 -31.91 7.65
CA PHE A 972 4.58 -31.91 8.61
C PHE A 972 4.87 -30.51 9.13
N THR A 973 5.63 -30.41 10.22
CA THR A 973 6.03 -29.15 10.84
C THR A 973 7.54 -29.08 11.01
N VAL A 974 8.15 -27.98 10.54
CA VAL A 974 9.53 -27.60 10.84
C VAL A 974 9.51 -26.60 12.00
N LYS A 975 10.17 -26.94 13.09
CA LYS A 975 10.11 -26.15 14.33
C LYS A 975 11.21 -25.11 14.42
N ASN A 976 10.93 -24.02 15.13
CA ASN A 976 11.91 -23.02 15.54
C ASN A 976 12.70 -22.43 14.35
N VAL A 977 11.99 -22.22 13.23
CA VAL A 977 12.48 -21.54 12.03
C VAL A 977 12.75 -20.07 12.37
N GLN A 978 13.89 -19.55 11.95
CA GLN A 978 14.30 -18.18 12.22
C GLN A 978 13.61 -17.20 11.25
N GLY A 979 13.02 -16.13 11.80
CA GLY A 979 12.52 -15.00 11.03
C GLY A 979 13.62 -14.04 10.55
N ASP A 980 13.22 -13.03 9.80
CA ASP A 980 14.05 -12.12 9.01
C ASP A 980 14.94 -12.86 8.02
N ARG A 981 14.37 -13.87 7.35
CA ARG A 981 15.10 -14.76 6.45
C ARG A 981 14.28 -15.09 5.22
N TYR A 982 15.00 -15.23 4.11
CA TYR A 982 14.53 -15.92 2.92
C TYR A 982 15.14 -17.33 2.90
N LEU A 983 14.28 -18.34 3.06
CA LEU A 983 14.68 -19.73 3.24
C LEU A 983 14.10 -20.63 2.14
N ASP A 984 14.88 -21.62 1.75
CA ASP A 984 14.45 -22.78 0.98
C ASP A 984 13.99 -23.88 1.95
N LEU A 985 12.69 -24.19 1.95
CA LEU A 985 12.12 -25.31 2.69
C LEU A 985 12.13 -26.55 1.78
N ASN A 986 13.04 -27.48 2.07
CA ASN A 986 13.06 -28.76 1.38
C ASN A 986 11.99 -29.68 1.96
N VAL A 987 10.95 -29.95 1.17
CA VAL A 987 9.76 -30.68 1.60
C VAL A 987 10.08 -32.16 1.88
N ALA A 988 10.93 -32.79 1.06
CA ALA A 988 11.32 -34.18 1.22
C ALA A 988 12.22 -34.40 2.47
N GLU A 989 13.16 -33.50 2.70
CA GLU A 989 14.09 -33.56 3.84
C GLU A 989 13.50 -32.97 5.13
N ARG A 990 12.42 -32.20 5.02
CA ARG A 990 11.75 -31.47 6.12
C ARG A 990 12.72 -30.54 6.86
N ASP A 991 13.57 -29.87 6.09
CA ASP A 991 14.64 -28.99 6.55
C ASP A 991 14.55 -27.62 5.86
N VAL A 992 15.15 -26.60 6.49
CA VAL A 992 15.22 -25.25 5.94
C VAL A 992 16.66 -24.80 5.78
N ARG A 993 16.97 -24.17 4.64
CA ARG A 993 18.31 -23.63 4.33
C ARG A 993 18.19 -22.20 3.86
N GLU A 994 19.20 -21.40 4.13
CA GLU A 994 19.23 -20.02 3.64
C GLU A 994 19.36 -20.01 2.11
N VAL A 995 18.56 -19.19 1.44
CA VAL A 995 18.68 -19.04 -0.01
C VAL A 995 19.96 -18.28 -0.32
N ALA A 996 20.83 -18.90 -1.12
CA ALA A 996 22.05 -18.26 -1.58
C ALA A 996 21.73 -17.13 -2.56
N VAL A 997 22.13 -15.90 -2.22
CA VAL A 997 22.03 -14.75 -3.12
C VAL A 997 23.32 -14.61 -3.91
N ILE A 998 23.24 -14.75 -5.24
CA ILE A 998 24.40 -14.61 -6.13
C ILE A 998 24.56 -13.14 -6.50
N LYS A 999 25.50 -12.45 -5.85
CA LYS A 999 25.84 -11.06 -6.18
C LYS A 999 26.62 -11.00 -7.49
N VAL A 1000 25.98 -10.55 -8.57
CA VAL A 1000 26.66 -10.29 -9.84
C VAL A 1000 27.25 -8.88 -9.80
N GLU A 1001 28.58 -8.78 -9.74
CA GLU A 1001 29.28 -7.50 -9.89
C GLU A 1001 29.22 -7.01 -11.36
N ASN A 1002 29.03 -5.71 -11.55
CA ASN A 1002 28.90 -5.05 -12.86
C ASN A 1002 30.00 -5.52 -13.84
N GLY A 1003 29.60 -6.24 -14.90
CA GLY A 1003 30.42 -6.43 -16.10
C GLY A 1003 30.94 -7.85 -16.39
N ALA A 1004 30.61 -8.86 -15.60
CA ALA A 1004 30.95 -10.25 -15.96
C ALA A 1004 29.92 -10.87 -16.92
N ASP A 1005 30.42 -11.62 -17.92
CA ASP A 1005 29.62 -12.37 -18.88
C ASP A 1005 28.81 -13.46 -18.16
N THR A 1006 27.51 -13.20 -18.00
CA THR A 1006 26.55 -13.99 -17.19
C THR A 1006 26.41 -15.44 -17.64
N LYS A 1007 26.83 -15.78 -18.86
CA LYS A 1007 26.73 -17.15 -19.39
C LYS A 1007 27.63 -18.18 -18.69
N ASN A 1008 28.74 -17.75 -18.07
CA ASN A 1008 29.70 -18.69 -17.47
C ASN A 1008 29.57 -18.85 -15.96
N SER A 1009 28.91 -17.92 -15.25
CA SER A 1009 28.71 -18.01 -13.80
C SER A 1009 27.55 -18.93 -13.41
N ILE A 1010 26.53 -19.06 -14.27
CA ILE A 1010 25.28 -19.80 -13.97
C ILE A 1010 25.37 -21.29 -14.36
N LYS A 1011 26.40 -21.70 -15.12
CA LYS A 1011 26.67 -23.13 -15.44
C LYS A 1011 27.31 -23.93 -14.29
N ARG A 1012 27.57 -23.31 -13.13
CA ARG A 1012 28.29 -23.92 -12.01
C ARG A 1012 27.40 -24.21 -10.82
#